data_AF-A0A847N6S5-F1
#
_entry.id   AF-A0A847N6S5-F1
#
_cell.length_a   1.000
_cell.length_b   1.000
_cell.length_c   1.000
_cell.angle_alpha   90.00
_cell.angle_beta   90.00
_cell.angle_gamma   90.00
#
_symmetry.space_group_name_H-M   'P 1'
#
loop_
_entity.id
_entity.type
_entity.pdbx_description
1 polymer ?
#
loop_
_entity_poly.entity_id
_entity_poly.type
_entity_poly.pdbx_seq_one_letter_code
_entity_poly.pdbx_strand_id
1 'polypeptide(L)'
;MKKSKKNKKVETQLTPAFKIPQIAKIEGIRGAKKYERTPFVSPLFGTKVKDEVVAPYDVKLEGDKIKKYDAFRTNPKQAVRGNYYEFDVITQKTRSDVFGGDAFTEKKQTTPSVSYEDTRYEPIKPIITPKETQEPSLSWLTPKTVATNLSPEENDINIPLFEREAVLSTGFEQVETKIEPSYEEPKNDIPKPLFKKQNTYRLPDVSMFKKIKRDQESRPQWLLDQIDIIDRTLQDHGVEGHVTGSTKGPTVTRYEIALEPGVNVRKVVTIQDNLMMNLAATSLRIEAPIPGKMYVGIEVPNKETEIVAFGNVVDQKEFLEDHDHPLKVALGVDIDGKNIYVDIAKMPHGLIAGATNSGKSVSVNTILVSLLLKNTPEQLKLILIDPKMVELTPYNDLPHLITPVITDAKMAASALKWAVDEMENRYKRFAGARSRDIKSYNENIDKGLIDGDHMPYLVIIIDELADLMMVAANDVEDAIQRLTQKARAAGIHLLVATQRPTTDVVKGTIKSNIPTRIAFKVASFVDSTTILDNAGAETLLGRGDMLLKESDRAIRLQGAYIPDDEIYEVTDFIRAQREPDYIFEHEALTRQIEFRETASDELFEAVARYVVSENVASINTITKEFSIGFNRAQKLMTLLEQYNIVSESQGTKAREVLATEADLEQIFN
;
A
#
# COMPACT_ATOMS: atom_id res chain seq x y z
N MET A 1 33.36 -68.19 -17.73
CA MET A 1 32.68 -67.68 -18.95
C MET A 1 32.66 -66.16 -18.90
N LYS A 2 33.11 -65.45 -19.95
CA LYS A 2 32.98 -63.97 -20.02
C LYS A 2 31.54 -63.59 -20.40
N LYS A 3 30.90 -62.72 -19.62
CA LYS A 3 29.75 -61.92 -20.06
C LYS A 3 29.93 -60.49 -19.56
N SER A 4 30.21 -59.56 -20.48
CA SER A 4 30.20 -58.14 -20.17
C SER A 4 28.76 -57.66 -20.04
N LYS A 5 28.49 -56.79 -19.06
CA LYS A 5 27.29 -55.95 -19.03
C LYS A 5 27.72 -54.51 -19.32
N LYS A 6 27.07 -53.91 -20.32
CA LYS A 6 27.34 -52.53 -20.76
C LYS A 6 26.79 -51.55 -19.72
N ASN A 7 27.61 -50.61 -19.26
CA ASN A 7 27.10 -49.42 -18.60
C ASN A 7 26.37 -48.55 -19.64
N LYS A 8 25.10 -48.24 -19.39
CA LYS A 8 24.39 -47.18 -20.13
C LYS A 8 24.98 -45.85 -19.68
N LYS A 9 25.66 -45.12 -20.58
CA LYS A 9 25.82 -43.67 -20.41
C LYS A 9 24.44 -43.05 -20.62
N VAL A 10 23.97 -42.30 -19.63
CA VAL A 10 22.84 -41.38 -19.81
C VAL A 10 23.44 -40.09 -20.37
N GLU A 11 23.13 -39.77 -21.63
CA GLU A 11 23.47 -38.48 -22.20
C GLU A 11 22.51 -37.43 -21.62
N THR A 12 23.00 -36.66 -20.64
CA THR A 12 22.36 -35.40 -20.25
C THR A 12 22.43 -34.43 -21.43
N GLN A 13 21.35 -34.37 -22.20
CA GLN A 13 21.16 -33.32 -23.20
C GLN A 13 21.06 -31.98 -22.48
N LEU A 14 22.11 -31.17 -22.60
CA LEU A 14 22.09 -29.76 -22.20
C LEU A 14 21.04 -29.05 -23.07
N THR A 15 19.92 -28.64 -22.45
CA THR A 15 18.98 -27.74 -23.08
C THR A 15 19.69 -26.42 -23.42
N PRO A 16 19.62 -25.92 -24.67
CA PRO A 16 20.29 -24.69 -25.03
C PRO A 16 19.70 -23.52 -24.24
N ALA A 17 20.56 -22.62 -23.76
CA ALA A 17 20.13 -21.43 -23.03
C ALA A 17 19.13 -20.60 -23.84
N PHE A 18 18.05 -20.17 -23.19
CA PHE A 18 17.00 -19.36 -23.80
C PHE A 18 17.57 -18.03 -24.30
N LYS A 19 17.59 -17.84 -25.62
CA LYS A 19 18.07 -16.60 -26.26
C LYS A 19 16.88 -15.68 -26.57
N ILE A 20 16.84 -14.54 -25.91
CA ILE A 20 15.94 -13.44 -26.28
C ILE A 20 16.42 -12.88 -27.64
N PRO A 21 15.58 -12.85 -28.68
CA PRO A 21 15.97 -12.26 -29.96
C PRO A 21 16.05 -10.74 -29.81
N GLN A 22 17.27 -10.18 -29.86
CA GLN A 22 17.44 -8.74 -30.02
C GLN A 22 17.01 -8.35 -31.43
N ILE A 23 16.03 -7.45 -31.52
CA ILE A 23 15.70 -6.77 -32.79
C ILE A 23 16.91 -5.94 -33.18
N ALA A 24 17.44 -6.16 -34.38
CA ALA A 24 18.59 -5.40 -34.88
C ALA A 24 18.27 -3.90 -34.87
N LYS A 25 19.14 -3.10 -34.25
CA LYS A 25 19.10 -1.64 -34.35
C LYS A 25 19.34 -1.26 -35.81
N ILE A 26 18.29 -0.87 -36.52
CA ILE A 26 18.39 -0.38 -37.91
C ILE A 26 18.93 1.04 -37.88
N GLU A 27 20.25 1.19 -37.74
CA GLU A 27 20.95 2.42 -38.08
C GLU A 27 20.89 2.58 -39.61
N GLY A 28 20.05 3.51 -40.10
CA GLY A 28 19.96 3.76 -41.54
C GLY A 28 18.67 4.39 -42.09
N ILE A 29 17.59 4.53 -41.31
CA ILE A 29 16.34 5.16 -41.80
C ILE A 29 16.11 6.53 -41.15
N ARG A 30 17.07 7.44 -41.35
CA ARG A 30 16.85 8.90 -41.31
C ARG A 30 17.07 9.53 -42.69
N GLY A 31 16.60 8.85 -43.74
CA GLY A 31 16.33 9.47 -45.04
C GLY A 31 15.02 10.27 -44.99
N ALA A 32 14.94 11.38 -45.71
CA ALA A 32 13.87 12.37 -45.61
C ALA A 32 12.51 11.90 -46.18
N LYS A 33 11.84 10.94 -45.53
CA LYS A 33 10.43 10.63 -45.78
C LYS A 33 9.54 11.55 -44.95
N LYS A 34 8.91 12.52 -45.61
CA LYS A 34 7.81 13.31 -45.06
C LYS A 34 6.68 12.36 -44.63
N TYR A 35 6.14 12.56 -43.44
CA TYR A 35 4.96 11.82 -42.97
C TYR A 35 3.72 12.32 -43.74
N GLU A 36 3.15 11.46 -44.57
CA GLU A 36 1.86 11.72 -45.23
C GLU A 36 0.72 11.27 -44.32
N ARG A 37 -0.16 12.20 -43.93
CA ARG A 37 -1.36 11.89 -43.15
C ARG A 37 -2.36 11.17 -44.04
N THR A 38 -2.63 9.90 -43.75
CA THR A 38 -3.80 9.18 -44.27
C THR A 38 -4.98 9.33 -43.30
N PRO A 39 -6.22 9.52 -43.80
CA PRO A 39 -7.40 9.62 -42.95
C PRO A 39 -7.75 8.28 -42.29
N PHE A 40 -8.40 8.33 -41.13
CA PHE A 40 -8.77 7.13 -40.38
C PHE A 40 -9.86 6.34 -41.10
N VAL A 41 -9.69 5.02 -41.21
CA VAL A 41 -10.66 4.12 -41.86
C VAL A 41 -11.33 3.26 -40.80
N SER A 42 -12.63 3.47 -40.57
CA SER A 42 -13.39 2.67 -39.61
C SER A 42 -13.63 1.25 -40.15
N PRO A 43 -13.42 0.19 -39.35
CA PRO A 43 -13.78 -1.19 -39.73
C PRO A 43 -15.28 -1.39 -39.98
N LEU A 44 -16.14 -0.51 -39.45
CA LEU A 44 -17.61 -0.60 -39.57
C LEU A 44 -18.18 0.36 -40.63
N PHE A 45 -17.55 1.53 -40.83
CA PHE A 45 -18.10 2.61 -41.68
C PHE A 45 -17.17 3.04 -42.83
N GLY A 46 -16.00 2.41 -42.97
CA GLY A 46 -15.01 2.71 -44.00
C GLY A 46 -14.45 4.13 -43.90
N THR A 47 -14.15 4.72 -45.05
CA THR A 47 -13.57 6.06 -45.23
C THR A 47 -14.58 7.22 -45.09
N LYS A 48 -15.84 6.95 -44.72
CA LYS A 48 -16.92 7.95 -44.69
C LYS A 48 -17.11 8.65 -43.32
N VAL A 49 -16.15 8.50 -42.41
CA VAL A 49 -16.17 9.16 -41.09
C VAL A 49 -15.43 10.50 -41.21
N LYS A 50 -15.96 11.56 -40.60
CA LYS A 50 -15.27 12.87 -40.53
C LYS A 50 -14.20 12.84 -39.44
N ASP A 51 -13.03 13.43 -39.70
CA ASP A 51 -11.90 13.54 -38.76
C ASP A 51 -12.12 14.60 -37.65
N GLU A 52 -13.34 14.73 -37.11
CA GLU A 52 -13.69 15.66 -36.03
C GLU A 52 -14.15 14.89 -34.78
N VAL A 53 -13.31 14.91 -33.72
CA VAL A 53 -13.65 14.32 -32.43
C VAL A 53 -14.56 15.28 -31.64
N VAL A 54 -15.87 15.14 -31.82
CA VAL A 54 -16.86 15.85 -31.01
C VAL A 54 -17.23 15.01 -29.80
N ALA A 55 -16.71 15.38 -28.62
CA ALA A 55 -17.22 14.86 -27.36
C ALA A 55 -18.66 15.40 -27.14
N PRO A 56 -19.67 14.55 -26.91
CA PRO A 56 -21.03 15.03 -26.68
C PRO A 56 -21.12 15.74 -25.32
N TYR A 57 -21.52 17.00 -25.33
CA TYR A 57 -21.82 17.75 -24.11
C TYR A 57 -22.99 17.11 -23.33
N ASP A 58 -22.89 17.13 -22.00
CA ASP A 58 -23.98 16.74 -21.11
C ASP A 58 -25.19 17.65 -21.30
N VAL A 59 -26.24 17.13 -21.93
CA VAL A 59 -27.56 17.76 -21.90
C VAL A 59 -28.18 17.47 -20.53
N LYS A 60 -28.51 18.53 -19.77
CA LYS A 60 -29.30 18.41 -18.54
C LYS A 60 -30.64 17.72 -18.85
N LEU A 61 -30.71 16.43 -18.55
CA LEU A 61 -31.92 15.62 -18.68
C LEU A 61 -32.82 15.82 -17.46
N GLU A 62 -33.79 16.73 -17.58
CA GLU A 62 -34.96 16.72 -16.70
C GLU A 62 -35.84 15.51 -17.03
N GLY A 63 -36.12 14.68 -16.02
CA GLY A 63 -36.93 13.49 -16.17
C GLY A 63 -36.80 12.54 -14.97
N ASP A 64 -37.90 11.91 -14.59
CA ASP A 64 -37.94 10.99 -13.44
C ASP A 64 -37.07 9.74 -13.70
N LYS A 65 -35.94 9.67 -12.99
CA LYS A 65 -34.95 8.59 -13.09
C LYS A 65 -35.55 7.22 -12.74
N ILE A 66 -36.62 7.16 -11.93
CA ILE A 66 -37.19 5.90 -11.43
C ILE A 66 -37.76 5.05 -12.58
N LYS A 67 -38.41 5.66 -13.58
CA LYS A 67 -38.95 4.92 -14.74
C LYS A 67 -37.88 4.37 -15.68
N LYS A 68 -36.71 5.02 -15.75
CA LYS A 68 -35.68 4.71 -16.76
C LYS A 68 -34.91 3.41 -16.47
N TYR A 69 -34.89 2.97 -15.21
CA TYR A 69 -34.19 1.74 -14.79
C TYR A 69 -35.13 0.57 -14.45
N ASP A 70 -36.45 0.74 -14.55
CA ASP A 70 -37.42 -0.35 -14.27
C ASP A 70 -37.26 -1.52 -15.26
N ALA A 71 -36.80 -1.25 -16.49
CA ALA A 71 -36.52 -2.25 -17.53
C ALA A 71 -35.27 -3.11 -17.29
N PHE A 72 -34.42 -2.75 -16.32
CA PHE A 72 -33.17 -3.45 -16.00
C PHE A 72 -33.20 -4.13 -14.62
N ARG A 73 -34.37 -4.23 -13.98
CA ARG A 73 -34.53 -4.99 -12.74
C ARG A 73 -34.64 -6.48 -13.04
N THR A 74 -33.75 -7.27 -12.44
CA THR A 74 -33.78 -8.74 -12.50
C THR A 74 -34.86 -9.36 -11.62
N ASN A 75 -35.29 -8.67 -10.56
CA ASN A 75 -36.40 -9.09 -9.70
C ASN A 75 -37.63 -8.19 -9.92
N PRO A 76 -38.84 -8.75 -10.10
CA PRO A 76 -40.06 -7.96 -10.22
C PRO A 76 -40.41 -7.25 -8.91
N LYS A 77 -41.09 -6.11 -8.99
CA LYS A 77 -41.65 -5.44 -7.79
C LYS A 77 -42.65 -6.39 -7.12
N GLN A 78 -42.46 -6.69 -5.83
CA GLN A 78 -43.52 -7.27 -5.02
C GLN A 78 -44.68 -6.27 -4.96
N ALA A 79 -45.77 -6.59 -5.65
CA ALA A 79 -47.02 -5.89 -5.50
C ALA A 79 -47.69 -6.37 -4.20
N VAL A 80 -47.77 -5.49 -3.20
CA VAL A 80 -48.83 -5.61 -2.20
C VAL A 80 -50.14 -5.27 -2.90
N ARG A 81 -50.89 -6.28 -3.33
CA ARG A 81 -52.32 -6.17 -3.63
C ARG A 81 -53.01 -7.52 -3.64
N GLY A 82 -54.13 -7.59 -2.93
CA GLY A 82 -55.08 -8.68 -3.12
C GLY A 82 -55.75 -8.60 -4.50
N ASN A 83 -56.12 -9.77 -5.00
CA ASN A 83 -57.14 -10.04 -6.01
C ASN A 83 -56.92 -9.45 -7.41
N TYR A 84 -56.17 -10.23 -8.21
CA TYR A 84 -56.39 -10.60 -9.62
C TYR A 84 -57.27 -9.71 -10.53
N TYR A 85 -56.68 -9.36 -11.68
CA TYR A 85 -57.33 -9.55 -12.98
C TYR A 85 -56.33 -10.27 -13.91
N GLU A 86 -56.85 -11.09 -14.83
CA GLU A 86 -56.07 -11.99 -15.69
C GLU A 86 -55.45 -11.27 -16.90
N PHE A 87 -54.45 -11.90 -17.53
CA PHE A 87 -53.72 -11.30 -18.65
C PHE A 87 -54.45 -11.54 -19.99
N ASP A 88 -54.94 -10.46 -20.61
CA ASP A 88 -55.35 -10.49 -22.02
C ASP A 88 -54.12 -10.42 -22.94
N VAL A 89 -54.09 -11.32 -23.94
CA VAL A 89 -53.00 -11.39 -24.93
C VAL A 89 -53.09 -10.19 -25.88
N ILE A 90 -51.98 -9.44 -26.03
CA ILE A 90 -51.92 -8.24 -26.88
C ILE A 90 -52.19 -8.61 -28.34
N THR A 91 -53.39 -8.29 -28.82
CA THR A 91 -53.77 -8.41 -30.23
C THR A 91 -53.23 -7.23 -31.04
N GLN A 92 -53.14 -7.39 -32.37
CA GLN A 92 -52.75 -6.28 -33.26
C GLN A 92 -53.67 -5.06 -33.13
N LYS A 93 -54.94 -5.24 -32.74
CA LYS A 93 -55.91 -4.17 -32.51
C LYS A 93 -55.51 -3.29 -31.32
N THR A 94 -55.11 -3.92 -30.21
CA THR A 94 -54.56 -3.21 -29.04
C THR A 94 -53.28 -2.44 -29.37
N ARG A 95 -52.51 -2.90 -30.37
CA ARG A 95 -51.30 -2.21 -30.85
C ARG A 95 -51.64 -1.00 -31.73
N SER A 96 -52.62 -1.09 -32.64
CA SER A 96 -53.05 0.05 -33.46
C SER A 96 -53.68 1.16 -32.61
N ASP A 97 -54.43 0.81 -31.57
CA ASP A 97 -55.13 1.76 -30.70
C ASP A 97 -54.17 2.55 -29.79
N VAL A 98 -53.00 1.97 -29.44
CA VAL A 98 -51.97 2.62 -28.60
C VAL A 98 -50.93 3.40 -29.41
N PHE A 99 -50.58 2.95 -30.63
CA PHE A 99 -49.46 3.51 -31.39
C PHE A 99 -49.83 4.29 -32.67
N GLY A 100 -51.10 4.25 -33.10
CA GLY A 100 -51.54 4.92 -34.33
C GLY A 100 -51.21 4.12 -35.60
N GLY A 101 -51.99 4.36 -36.66
CA GLY A 101 -51.96 3.55 -37.89
C GLY A 101 -50.70 3.70 -38.75
N ASP A 102 -50.46 2.67 -39.56
CA ASP A 102 -49.22 2.46 -40.32
C ASP A 102 -48.93 3.52 -41.39
N ALA A 103 -47.65 3.89 -41.48
CA ALA A 103 -47.09 4.68 -42.58
C ALA A 103 -45.77 4.07 -43.10
N PHE A 104 -45.79 2.78 -43.47
CA PHE A 104 -44.70 2.20 -44.26
C PHE A 104 -45.21 1.17 -45.27
N THR A 105 -44.99 1.40 -46.56
CA THR A 105 -45.43 0.52 -47.65
C THR A 105 -44.29 -0.42 -48.07
N GLU A 106 -44.49 -1.73 -47.93
CA GLU A 106 -43.54 -2.73 -48.42
C GLU A 106 -43.47 -2.75 -49.96
N LYS A 107 -42.26 -2.69 -50.51
CA LYS A 107 -41.99 -3.20 -51.86
C LYS A 107 -41.41 -4.61 -51.76
N LYS A 108 -42.21 -5.61 -52.16
CA LYS A 108 -41.78 -7.00 -52.28
C LYS A 108 -40.62 -7.14 -53.28
N GLN A 109 -39.59 -7.89 -52.90
CA GLN A 109 -38.82 -8.69 -53.84
C GLN A 109 -38.87 -10.15 -53.41
N THR A 110 -39.18 -11.01 -54.37
CA THR A 110 -39.44 -12.44 -54.21
C THR A 110 -38.14 -13.24 -54.16
N THR A 111 -37.97 -14.07 -53.14
CA THR A 111 -36.96 -15.12 -53.09
C THR A 111 -37.36 -16.31 -53.96
N PRO A 112 -36.51 -16.75 -54.91
CA PRO A 112 -36.57 -18.10 -55.46
C PRO A 112 -35.68 -19.04 -54.64
N SER A 113 -36.26 -20.09 -54.10
CA SER A 113 -35.54 -21.21 -53.48
C SER A 113 -34.99 -22.16 -54.54
N VAL A 114 -33.71 -22.51 -54.48
CA VAL A 114 -33.15 -23.67 -55.20
C VAL A 114 -32.19 -24.43 -54.28
N SER A 115 -32.37 -25.74 -54.22
CA SER A 115 -31.50 -26.70 -53.53
C SER A 115 -30.25 -26.99 -54.35
N TYR A 116 -29.08 -27.11 -53.71
CA TYR A 116 -27.86 -27.55 -54.37
C TYR A 116 -27.83 -29.08 -54.49
N GLU A 117 -27.88 -29.59 -55.73
CA GLU A 117 -27.54 -30.98 -56.03
C GLU A 117 -26.01 -31.18 -56.11
N ASP A 118 -25.55 -32.31 -55.56
CA ASP A 118 -24.18 -32.80 -55.68
C ASP A 118 -23.81 -33.04 -57.15
N THR A 119 -23.06 -32.08 -57.73
CA THR A 119 -22.50 -32.17 -59.08
C THR A 119 -20.98 -32.05 -59.04
N ARG A 120 -20.36 -33.22 -58.86
CA ARG A 120 -18.92 -33.49 -58.94
C ARG A 120 -18.32 -32.82 -60.18
N TYR A 121 -17.36 -31.93 -59.99
CA TYR A 121 -16.37 -31.60 -61.02
C TYR A 121 -14.94 -31.63 -60.49
N GLU A 122 -14.07 -32.06 -61.38
CA GLU A 122 -12.83 -32.82 -61.18
C GLU A 122 -11.77 -32.20 -60.26
N PRO A 123 -10.92 -33.03 -59.60
CA PRO A 123 -9.75 -32.54 -58.90
C PRO A 123 -8.78 -31.87 -59.88
N ILE A 124 -8.37 -30.64 -59.55
CA ILE A 124 -7.33 -29.92 -60.31
C ILE A 124 -6.07 -30.78 -60.28
N LYS A 125 -5.62 -31.18 -61.48
CA LYS A 125 -4.51 -32.12 -61.68
C LYS A 125 -3.21 -31.55 -61.10
N PRO A 126 -2.34 -32.38 -60.50
CA PRO A 126 -1.02 -31.92 -60.08
C PRO A 126 -0.21 -31.56 -61.32
N ILE A 127 0.11 -30.27 -61.48
CA ILE A 127 1.09 -29.78 -62.44
C ILE A 127 2.40 -29.64 -61.65
N ILE A 128 3.12 -30.75 -61.52
CA ILE A 128 4.31 -31.08 -62.32
C ILE A 128 5.46 -30.11 -62.03
N THR A 129 6.34 -30.59 -61.17
CA THR A 129 7.68 -30.07 -60.89
C THR A 129 8.53 -30.05 -62.17
N PRO A 130 9.07 -28.89 -62.60
CA PRO A 130 10.15 -28.85 -63.57
C PRO A 130 11.48 -29.07 -62.84
N LYS A 131 12.00 -30.29 -62.95
CA LYS A 131 13.41 -30.72 -62.73
C LYS A 131 14.28 -29.85 -61.81
N GLU A 132 14.46 -30.37 -60.61
CA GLU A 132 15.73 -30.28 -59.89
C GLU A 132 16.83 -30.91 -60.77
N THR A 133 17.68 -30.09 -61.40
CA THR A 133 18.85 -30.58 -62.14
C THR A 133 19.94 -30.86 -61.12
N GLN A 134 20.32 -32.13 -61.01
CA GLN A 134 21.38 -32.59 -60.13
C GLN A 134 22.73 -32.00 -60.54
N GLU A 135 23.43 -31.35 -59.61
CA GLU A 135 24.89 -31.34 -59.58
C GLU A 135 25.39 -31.94 -58.25
N PRO A 136 26.57 -32.60 -58.25
CA PRO A 136 26.76 -33.77 -57.42
C PRO A 136 27.37 -33.49 -56.04
N SER A 137 27.15 -34.46 -55.15
CA SER A 137 27.72 -34.55 -53.80
C SER A 137 29.24 -34.38 -53.77
N LEU A 138 29.74 -33.48 -52.91
CA LEU A 138 31.16 -33.42 -52.53
C LEU A 138 31.33 -33.39 -51.01
N SER A 139 31.22 -34.58 -50.41
CA SER A 139 31.84 -34.89 -49.13
C SER A 139 33.28 -35.37 -49.36
N TRP A 140 34.33 -34.62 -48.99
CA TRP A 140 35.54 -35.16 -48.32
C TRP A 140 36.66 -34.12 -48.04
N LEU A 141 37.29 -34.28 -46.86
CA LEU A 141 38.56 -33.76 -46.28
C LEU A 141 39.02 -32.29 -46.45
N THR A 142 39.27 -31.70 -45.26
CA THR A 142 40.44 -30.90 -44.82
C THR A 142 41.66 -30.79 -45.77
N PRO A 143 42.40 -29.67 -45.68
CA PRO A 143 43.71 -29.80 -45.02
C PRO A 143 44.14 -28.64 -44.08
N LYS A 144 45.01 -29.05 -43.15
CA LYS A 144 45.94 -28.27 -42.31
C LYS A 144 47.05 -27.55 -43.10
N THR A 145 47.87 -26.81 -42.33
CA THR A 145 49.31 -26.46 -42.53
C THR A 145 49.62 -25.37 -43.57
N VAL A 146 50.68 -24.55 -43.45
CA VAL A 146 51.82 -24.51 -42.49
C VAL A 146 52.01 -23.10 -41.87
N ALA A 147 52.77 -22.96 -40.79
CA ALA A 147 53.39 -21.69 -40.37
C ALA A 147 54.65 -21.37 -41.21
N THR A 148 55.01 -20.08 -41.32
CA THR A 148 56.40 -19.58 -41.14
C THR A 148 56.47 -18.05 -41.17
N ASN A 149 57.06 -17.50 -40.12
CA ASN A 149 58.01 -16.38 -40.08
C ASN A 149 57.83 -15.18 -41.03
N LEU A 150 57.58 -14.01 -40.45
CA LEU A 150 58.50 -12.87 -40.52
C LEU A 150 58.34 -12.00 -39.27
N SER A 151 59.46 -11.46 -38.80
CA SER A 151 59.63 -10.80 -37.50
C SER A 151 59.66 -9.27 -37.64
N PRO A 152 60.01 -8.49 -36.60
CA PRO A 152 59.08 -7.58 -35.93
C PRO A 152 59.35 -6.10 -36.25
N GLU A 153 58.46 -5.21 -35.81
CA GLU A 153 58.88 -3.90 -35.32
C GLU A 153 57.89 -3.37 -34.27
N GLU A 154 58.42 -2.65 -33.29
CA GLU A 154 57.81 -2.40 -31.99
C GLU A 154 56.99 -1.10 -31.98
N ASN A 155 56.03 -1.01 -31.05
CA ASN A 155 56.00 0.09 -30.06
C ASN A 155 54.93 -0.19 -28.99
N ASP A 156 55.36 -0.16 -27.73
CA ASP A 156 54.54 -0.48 -26.56
C ASP A 156 53.53 0.60 -26.20
N ILE A 157 52.32 0.19 -25.81
CA ILE A 157 51.58 0.85 -24.72
C ILE A 157 51.06 -0.23 -23.77
N ASN A 158 51.53 -0.17 -22.53
CA ASN A 158 51.34 -1.18 -21.50
C ASN A 158 50.05 -0.94 -20.69
N ILE A 159 49.22 -1.97 -20.51
CA ILE A 159 48.08 -1.97 -19.58
C ILE A 159 48.20 -3.24 -18.70
N PRO A 160 48.40 -3.12 -17.38
CA PRO A 160 48.58 -4.28 -16.52
C PRO A 160 47.24 -4.97 -16.21
N LEU A 161 47.12 -6.23 -16.64
CA LEU A 161 46.11 -7.17 -16.18
C LEU A 161 46.77 -8.16 -15.20
N PHE A 162 46.23 -8.25 -13.98
CA PHE A 162 46.64 -9.27 -13.01
C PHE A 162 45.90 -10.59 -13.30
N GLU A 163 46.64 -11.62 -13.70
CA GLU A 163 46.17 -13.00 -13.66
C GLU A 163 46.34 -13.60 -12.25
N ARG A 164 45.42 -14.50 -11.87
CA ARG A 164 45.58 -15.34 -10.67
C ARG A 164 46.22 -16.66 -11.07
N GLU A 165 47.28 -17.05 -10.36
CA GLU A 165 47.88 -18.38 -10.51
C GLU A 165 46.89 -19.49 -10.11
N ALA A 166 46.83 -20.54 -10.93
CA ALA A 166 46.08 -21.75 -10.62
C ALA A 166 47.00 -22.74 -9.88
N VAL A 167 46.70 -23.02 -8.61
CA VAL A 167 47.43 -24.04 -7.83
C VAL A 167 46.85 -25.42 -8.12
N LEU A 168 47.72 -26.38 -8.46
CA LEU A 168 47.33 -27.74 -8.82
C LEU A 168 46.74 -28.53 -7.64
N SER A 169 45.70 -29.32 -7.92
CA SER A 169 45.22 -30.37 -7.02
C SER A 169 46.15 -31.59 -7.06
N THR A 170 46.89 -31.84 -5.99
CA THR A 170 47.51 -33.15 -5.72
C THR A 170 46.68 -33.96 -4.73
N GLY A 171 46.75 -35.28 -4.83
CA GLY A 171 45.76 -36.19 -4.26
C GLY A 171 45.76 -36.30 -2.73
N PHE A 172 44.58 -36.53 -2.15
CA PHE A 172 44.44 -36.88 -0.74
C PHE A 172 44.69 -38.38 -0.52
N GLU A 173 45.71 -38.68 0.25
CA GLU A 173 45.92 -39.98 0.89
C GLU A 173 45.05 -40.03 2.17
N GLN A 174 44.35 -41.15 2.42
CA GLN A 174 43.49 -41.28 3.59
C GLN A 174 44.31 -41.52 4.86
N VAL A 175 44.22 -40.60 5.81
CA VAL A 175 44.63 -40.83 7.21
C VAL A 175 43.38 -40.72 8.08
N GLU A 176 42.93 -41.85 8.61
CA GLU A 176 41.85 -41.88 9.60
C GLU A 176 42.36 -41.36 10.95
N THR A 177 41.94 -40.15 11.33
CA THR A 177 41.97 -39.69 12.72
C THR A 177 40.55 -39.40 13.18
N LYS A 178 40.07 -40.19 14.16
CA LYS A 178 38.81 -39.92 14.85
C LYS A 178 38.94 -38.61 15.64
N ILE A 179 38.26 -37.58 15.18
CA ILE A 179 37.97 -36.37 15.95
C ILE A 179 36.45 -36.19 15.88
N GLU A 180 35.78 -36.27 17.01
CA GLU A 180 34.35 -36.00 17.11
C GLU A 180 34.12 -34.48 16.93
N PRO A 181 33.29 -34.04 15.97
CA PRO A 181 32.97 -32.63 15.83
C PRO A 181 31.98 -32.22 16.92
N SER A 182 32.51 -31.65 18.00
CA SER A 182 31.72 -30.81 18.92
C SER A 182 31.29 -29.55 18.17
N TYR A 183 30.05 -29.54 17.67
CA TYR A 183 29.43 -28.33 17.13
C TYR A 183 29.03 -27.40 18.28
N GLU A 184 29.98 -26.61 18.77
CA GLU A 184 29.62 -25.38 19.47
C GLU A 184 29.17 -24.34 18.44
N GLU A 185 27.90 -23.94 18.52
CA GLU A 185 27.40 -22.81 17.74
C GLU A 185 28.20 -21.54 18.07
N PRO A 186 28.49 -20.67 17.08
CA PRO A 186 29.17 -19.42 17.35
C PRO A 186 28.25 -18.52 18.18
N LYS A 187 28.52 -18.46 19.49
CA LYS A 187 27.88 -17.49 20.38
C LYS A 187 28.21 -16.09 19.89
N ASN A 188 27.21 -15.42 19.33
CA ASN A 188 27.21 -13.97 19.16
C ASN A 188 27.07 -13.32 20.55
N ASP A 189 28.13 -13.42 21.35
CA ASP A 189 28.30 -12.66 22.59
C ASP A 189 28.63 -11.20 22.24
N ILE A 190 27.72 -10.53 21.53
CA ILE A 190 27.53 -9.09 21.69
C ILE A 190 27.07 -8.95 23.15
N PRO A 191 27.83 -8.28 24.03
CA PRO A 191 27.45 -8.17 25.42
C PRO A 191 26.11 -7.44 25.51
N LYS A 192 25.04 -8.18 25.84
CA LYS A 192 23.73 -7.60 26.17
C LYS A 192 23.99 -6.51 27.20
N PRO A 193 23.57 -5.25 26.98
CA PRO A 193 23.85 -4.18 27.92
C PRO A 193 23.29 -4.58 29.28
N LEU A 194 24.12 -4.48 30.32
CA LEU A 194 23.72 -4.77 31.69
C LEU A 194 22.65 -3.78 32.13
N PHE A 195 21.37 -4.14 31.91
CA PHE A 195 20.22 -3.32 32.24
C PHE A 195 20.25 -2.99 33.74
N LYS A 196 20.61 -1.74 34.06
CA LYS A 196 20.39 -1.20 35.39
C LYS A 196 18.89 -1.04 35.56
N LYS A 197 18.28 -2.04 36.20
CA LYS A 197 16.85 -2.11 36.53
C LYS A 197 16.46 -0.93 37.44
N GLN A 198 16.24 0.25 36.84
CA GLN A 198 15.67 1.39 37.54
C GLN A 198 14.18 1.11 37.71
N ASN A 199 13.73 0.92 38.95
CA ASN A 199 12.33 0.58 39.29
C ASN A 199 11.30 1.68 38.94
N THR A 200 11.72 2.79 38.31
CA THR A 200 10.86 3.91 37.93
C THR A 200 11.26 4.38 36.54
N TYR A 201 10.38 4.15 35.58
CA TYR A 201 10.48 4.67 34.22
C TYR A 201 10.44 6.21 34.23
N ARG A 202 11.24 6.85 33.38
CA ARG A 202 11.31 8.30 33.19
C ARG A 202 10.99 8.64 31.74
N LEU A 203 10.09 9.60 31.55
CA LEU A 203 9.79 10.18 30.25
C LEU A 203 11.06 10.88 29.69
N PRO A 204 11.27 10.90 28.36
CA PRO A 204 12.35 11.66 27.74
C PRO A 204 12.18 13.17 27.97
N ASP A 205 13.29 13.90 28.10
CA ASP A 205 13.28 15.35 28.30
C ASP A 205 13.21 16.08 26.95
N VAL A 206 12.45 17.18 26.89
CA VAL A 206 12.35 18.03 25.71
C VAL A 206 13.67 18.73 25.37
N SER A 207 14.63 18.78 26.32
CA SER A 207 16.00 19.24 26.06
C SER A 207 16.75 18.43 24.99
N MET A 208 16.29 17.21 24.65
CA MET A 208 16.88 16.36 23.60
C MET A 208 16.66 16.95 22.18
N PHE A 209 15.62 17.77 21.98
CA PHE A 209 15.28 18.29 20.65
C PHE A 209 15.87 19.68 20.39
N LYS A 210 16.45 19.87 19.19
CA LYS A 210 17.01 21.16 18.80
C LYS A 210 15.88 22.17 18.53
N LYS A 211 16.11 23.43 18.93
CA LYS A 211 15.15 24.54 18.78
C LYS A 211 15.72 25.59 17.84
N ILE A 212 14.95 25.99 16.83
CA ILE A 212 15.32 27.00 15.85
C ILE A 212 14.58 28.30 16.19
N LYS A 213 15.28 29.45 16.14
CA LYS A 213 14.63 30.76 16.26
C LYS A 213 13.98 31.12 14.92
N ARG A 214 12.72 31.55 14.96
CA ARG A 214 11.94 31.98 13.79
C ARG A 214 11.54 33.44 13.98
N ASP A 215 11.55 34.21 12.90
CA ASP A 215 11.17 35.62 12.89
C ASP A 215 9.82 35.78 12.18
N GLN A 216 8.74 35.71 12.96
CA GLN A 216 7.36 35.80 12.49
C GLN A 216 6.94 37.26 12.16
N GLU A 217 7.62 38.27 12.72
CA GLU A 217 7.26 39.68 12.54
C GLU A 217 8.01 40.35 11.36
N SER A 218 9.10 39.73 10.89
CA SER A 218 9.85 40.21 9.73
C SER A 218 8.98 40.42 8.49
N ARG A 219 9.05 41.63 7.93
CA ARG A 219 8.50 42.01 6.62
C ARG A 219 9.64 42.21 5.62
N PRO A 220 10.19 41.13 5.05
CA PRO A 220 11.29 41.22 4.09
C PRO A 220 10.84 41.91 2.79
N GLN A 221 11.77 42.51 2.06
CA GLN A 221 11.45 43.27 0.84
C GLN A 221 10.66 42.42 -0.19
N TRP A 222 11.01 41.14 -0.35
CA TRP A 222 10.32 40.26 -1.31
C TRP A 222 8.83 40.08 -1.02
N LEU A 223 8.39 40.24 0.25
CA LEU A 223 6.98 40.16 0.64
C LEU A 223 6.24 41.43 0.21
N LEU A 224 6.88 42.59 0.32
CA LEU A 224 6.34 43.86 -0.19
C LEU A 224 6.27 43.85 -1.72
N ASP A 225 7.31 43.37 -2.39
CA ASP A 225 7.34 43.22 -3.85
C ASP A 225 6.19 42.29 -4.33
N GLN A 226 5.87 41.23 -3.58
CA GLN A 226 4.74 40.34 -3.89
C GLN A 226 3.37 41.02 -3.74
N ILE A 227 3.20 41.94 -2.78
CA ILE A 227 1.96 42.73 -2.62
C ILE A 227 1.74 43.58 -3.88
N ASP A 228 2.75 44.34 -4.31
CA ASP A 228 2.68 45.19 -5.50
C ASP A 228 2.37 44.37 -6.78
N ILE A 229 2.92 43.16 -6.89
CA ILE A 229 2.65 42.23 -7.99
C ILE A 229 1.19 41.73 -7.95
N ILE A 230 0.65 41.39 -6.78
CA ILE A 230 -0.75 40.94 -6.64
C ILE A 230 -1.71 42.06 -7.03
N ASP A 231 -1.55 43.26 -6.47
CA ASP A 231 -2.43 44.40 -6.72
C ASP A 231 -2.41 44.81 -8.20
N ARG A 232 -1.21 44.86 -8.80
CA ARG A 232 -1.08 45.08 -10.24
C ARG A 232 -1.76 44.00 -11.08
N THR A 233 -1.63 42.73 -10.70
CA THR A 233 -2.25 41.61 -11.45
C THR A 233 -3.79 41.64 -11.33
N LEU A 234 -4.33 42.02 -10.17
CA LEU A 234 -5.76 42.27 -9.99
C LEU A 234 -6.25 43.39 -10.92
N GLN A 235 -5.52 44.51 -10.96
CA GLN A 235 -5.82 45.66 -11.80
C GLN A 235 -5.76 45.33 -13.30
N ASP A 236 -4.66 44.71 -13.77
CA ASP A 236 -4.41 44.36 -15.18
C ASP A 236 -5.51 43.41 -15.73
N HIS A 237 -6.17 42.63 -14.87
CA HIS A 237 -7.27 41.72 -15.23
C HIS A 237 -8.69 42.23 -14.87
N GLY A 238 -8.86 43.49 -14.45
CA GLY A 238 -10.18 44.06 -14.15
C GLY A 238 -10.88 43.40 -12.95
N VAL A 239 -10.10 43.03 -11.93
CA VAL A 239 -10.58 42.58 -10.62
C VAL A 239 -10.40 43.74 -9.65
N GLU A 240 -11.48 44.44 -9.34
CA GLU A 240 -11.47 45.57 -8.41
C GLU A 240 -11.28 45.06 -6.97
N GLY A 241 -10.06 45.21 -6.46
CA GLY A 241 -9.66 44.80 -5.13
C GLY A 241 -8.18 45.07 -4.88
N HIS A 242 -7.75 44.98 -3.62
CA HIS A 242 -6.38 45.23 -3.20
C HIS A 242 -6.01 44.39 -1.97
N VAL A 243 -4.71 44.16 -1.75
CA VAL A 243 -4.19 43.51 -0.55
C VAL A 243 -4.28 44.48 0.64
N THR A 244 -4.98 44.05 1.69
CA THR A 244 -5.16 44.81 2.93
C THR A 244 -4.22 44.37 4.05
N GLY A 245 -3.72 43.13 3.98
CA GLY A 245 -2.87 42.54 5.00
C GLY A 245 -2.10 41.33 4.47
N SER A 246 -1.07 40.94 5.21
CA SER A 246 -0.22 39.80 4.90
C SER A 246 0.23 39.13 6.20
N THR A 247 0.10 37.80 6.27
CA THR A 247 0.59 36.97 7.38
C THR A 247 1.65 36.01 6.86
N LYS A 248 2.89 36.18 7.33
CA LYS A 248 4.05 35.36 6.95
C LYS A 248 4.06 34.07 7.79
N GLY A 249 3.64 32.96 7.17
CA GLY A 249 3.83 31.62 7.74
C GLY A 249 5.23 31.04 7.43
N PRO A 250 5.56 29.82 7.90
CA PRO A 250 6.90 29.25 7.72
C PRO A 250 7.28 28.98 6.25
N THR A 251 6.34 28.44 5.47
CA THR A 251 6.58 28.04 4.06
C THR A 251 5.74 28.82 3.04
N VAL A 252 4.64 29.46 3.48
CA VAL A 252 3.77 30.30 2.66
C VAL A 252 3.40 31.58 3.39
N THR A 253 3.16 32.64 2.64
CA THR A 253 2.58 33.90 3.13
C THR A 253 1.14 34.00 2.62
N ARG A 254 0.20 34.28 3.52
CA ARG A 254 -1.20 34.54 3.21
C ARG A 254 -1.41 36.04 3.02
N TYR A 255 -1.81 36.44 1.83
CA TYR A 255 -2.24 37.81 1.51
C TYR A 255 -3.76 37.91 1.60
N GLU A 256 -4.27 38.94 2.28
CA GLU A 256 -5.70 39.16 2.54
C GLU A 256 -6.22 40.24 1.59
N ILE A 257 -6.93 39.81 0.54
CA ILE A 257 -7.47 40.68 -0.50
C ILE A 257 -8.88 41.14 -0.12
N ALA A 258 -9.08 42.46 -0.06
CA ALA A 258 -10.40 43.07 -0.07
C ALA A 258 -10.87 43.22 -1.52
N LEU A 259 -12.10 42.79 -1.80
CA LEU A 259 -12.77 42.98 -3.09
C LEU A 259 -13.81 44.07 -2.95
N GLU A 260 -13.96 44.90 -3.99
CA GLU A 260 -14.97 45.97 -3.98
C GLU A 260 -16.40 45.41 -4.02
N PRO A 261 -17.40 46.16 -3.49
CA PRO A 261 -18.79 45.70 -3.45
C PRO A 261 -19.35 45.30 -4.82
N GLY A 262 -19.78 44.05 -4.95
CA GLY A 262 -20.33 43.48 -6.18
C GLY A 262 -19.32 42.69 -7.04
N VAL A 263 -18.03 42.71 -6.70
CA VAL A 263 -17.02 41.89 -7.38
C VAL A 263 -17.21 40.42 -6.99
N ASN A 264 -17.40 39.57 -8.01
CA ASN A 264 -17.56 38.13 -7.79
C ASN A 264 -16.21 37.48 -7.45
N VAL A 265 -16.12 36.86 -6.28
CA VAL A 265 -14.97 36.08 -5.78
C VAL A 265 -14.39 35.11 -6.83
N ARG A 266 -15.22 34.53 -7.71
CA ARG A 266 -14.76 33.65 -8.79
C ARG A 266 -13.79 34.33 -9.77
N LYS A 267 -13.82 35.66 -9.91
CA LYS A 267 -12.85 36.42 -10.73
C LYS A 267 -11.40 36.16 -10.27
N VAL A 268 -11.17 36.14 -8.96
CA VAL A 268 -9.85 35.87 -8.37
C VAL A 268 -9.38 34.47 -8.72
N VAL A 269 -10.28 33.48 -8.66
CA VAL A 269 -9.99 32.09 -9.06
C VAL A 269 -9.67 31.98 -10.55
N THR A 270 -10.37 32.73 -11.43
CA THR A 270 -10.09 32.70 -12.87
C THR A 270 -8.77 33.34 -13.29
N ILE A 271 -8.14 34.16 -12.44
CA ILE A 271 -6.82 34.75 -12.72
C ILE A 271 -5.66 34.01 -12.00
N GLN A 272 -5.94 32.88 -11.37
CA GLN A 272 -4.96 32.09 -10.60
C GLN A 272 -3.67 31.81 -11.40
N ASP A 273 -3.78 31.42 -12.67
CA ASP A 273 -2.61 31.13 -13.52
C ASP A 273 -1.76 32.38 -13.81
N ASN A 274 -2.40 33.55 -13.98
CA ASN A 274 -1.69 34.82 -14.20
C ASN A 274 -1.00 35.28 -12.90
N LEU A 275 -1.64 35.10 -11.75
CA LEU A 275 -1.02 35.35 -10.44
C LEU A 275 0.20 34.44 -10.23
N MET A 276 0.09 33.14 -10.51
CA MET A 276 1.23 32.21 -10.43
C MET A 276 2.37 32.63 -11.37
N MET A 277 2.06 33.00 -12.62
CA MET A 277 3.05 33.47 -13.59
C MET A 277 3.77 34.74 -13.12
N ASN A 278 3.02 35.76 -12.68
CA ASN A 278 3.58 37.06 -12.30
C ASN A 278 4.36 37.00 -10.97
N LEU A 279 3.94 36.14 -10.04
CA LEU A 279 4.66 35.89 -8.78
C LEU A 279 5.83 34.90 -8.93
N ALA A 280 6.02 34.31 -10.12
CA ALA A 280 6.92 33.19 -10.38
C ALA A 280 6.73 32.00 -9.40
N ALA A 281 5.49 31.77 -8.95
CA ALA A 281 5.14 30.79 -7.95
C ALA A 281 4.93 29.40 -8.57
N THR A 282 5.47 28.35 -7.95
CA THR A 282 5.30 26.95 -8.41
C THR A 282 3.88 26.42 -8.20
N SER A 283 3.21 26.89 -7.15
CA SER A 283 1.80 26.66 -6.86
C SER A 283 1.24 27.82 -6.04
N LEU A 284 -0.09 27.96 -6.03
CA LEU A 284 -0.80 29.01 -5.31
C LEU A 284 -2.14 28.44 -4.84
N ARG A 285 -2.55 28.74 -3.60
CA ARG A 285 -3.85 28.31 -3.04
C ARG A 285 -4.70 29.54 -2.74
N ILE A 286 -5.96 29.50 -3.17
CA ILE A 286 -6.95 30.57 -2.94
C ILE A 286 -7.97 30.06 -1.93
N GLU A 287 -8.10 30.74 -0.80
CA GLU A 287 -9.08 30.46 0.25
C GLU A 287 -10.14 31.57 0.31
N ALA A 288 -11.37 31.24 -0.06
CA ALA A 288 -12.41 32.22 -0.35
C ALA A 288 -13.79 31.81 0.23
N PRO A 289 -14.34 32.55 1.21
CA PRO A 289 -13.69 33.57 2.05
C PRO A 289 -12.82 32.92 3.15
N ILE A 290 -11.86 33.68 3.68
CA ILE A 290 -11.11 33.30 4.90
C ILE A 290 -12.10 33.12 6.07
N PRO A 291 -12.01 32.03 6.86
CA PRO A 291 -12.85 31.83 8.04
C PRO A 291 -12.82 33.03 8.99
N GLY A 292 -14.00 33.58 9.30
CA GLY A 292 -14.15 34.72 10.23
C GLY A 292 -13.74 36.09 9.67
N LYS A 293 -13.29 36.20 8.41
CA LYS A 293 -12.93 37.48 7.76
C LYS A 293 -13.71 37.67 6.46
N MET A 294 -13.88 38.93 6.03
CA MET A 294 -14.53 39.29 4.76
C MET A 294 -13.52 39.49 3.62
N TYR A 295 -12.48 38.64 3.59
CA TYR A 295 -11.37 38.74 2.64
C TYR A 295 -11.16 37.43 1.88
N VAL A 296 -10.57 37.53 0.70
CA VAL A 296 -10.04 36.37 -0.05
C VAL A 296 -8.58 36.19 0.32
N GLY A 297 -8.22 35.00 0.80
CA GLY A 297 -6.85 34.63 1.12
C GLY A 297 -6.14 34.08 -0.10
N ILE A 298 -4.97 34.63 -0.42
CA ILE A 298 -4.04 34.03 -1.39
C ILE A 298 -2.78 33.58 -0.67
N GLU A 299 -2.53 32.28 -0.68
CA GLU A 299 -1.34 31.67 -0.11
C GLU A 299 -0.28 31.48 -1.19
N VAL A 300 0.79 32.27 -1.10
CA VAL A 300 1.93 32.27 -2.02
C VAL A 300 3.13 31.62 -1.32
N PRO A 301 3.94 30.79 -2.00
CA PRO A 301 5.17 30.25 -1.45
C PRO A 301 6.16 31.35 -1.05
N ASN A 302 6.77 31.21 0.12
CA ASN A 302 7.85 32.10 0.54
C ASN A 302 9.07 31.89 -0.35
N LYS A 303 9.80 32.98 -0.66
CA LYS A 303 11.09 32.90 -1.36
C LYS A 303 12.16 32.18 -0.54
N GLU A 304 12.08 32.34 0.78
CA GLU A 304 12.92 31.69 1.79
C GLU A 304 11.99 30.94 2.75
N THR A 305 12.14 29.62 2.84
CA THR A 305 11.27 28.76 3.66
C THR A 305 11.93 28.43 5.00
N GLU A 306 11.15 28.51 6.08
CA GLU A 306 11.60 28.23 7.44
C GLU A 306 11.27 26.80 7.87
N ILE A 307 12.24 26.10 8.47
CA ILE A 307 12.03 24.78 9.07
C ILE A 307 11.33 24.95 10.42
N VAL A 308 10.24 24.22 10.62
CA VAL A 308 9.56 24.09 11.91
C VAL A 308 10.24 22.95 12.68
N ALA A 309 11.24 23.24 13.52
CA ALA A 309 11.87 22.17 14.31
C ALA A 309 10.90 21.62 15.38
N PHE A 310 10.88 20.30 15.57
CA PHE A 310 9.98 19.61 16.49
C PHE A 310 10.10 20.15 17.92
N GLY A 311 11.33 20.42 18.38
CA GLY A 311 11.60 21.03 19.69
C GLY A 311 10.91 22.38 19.92
N ASN A 312 10.62 23.18 18.89
CA ASN A 312 9.85 24.42 19.06
C ASN A 312 8.36 24.18 19.32
N VAL A 313 7.83 23.05 18.85
CA VAL A 313 6.40 22.71 18.91
C VAL A 313 6.07 21.95 20.19
N VAL A 314 6.93 21.04 20.64
CA VAL A 314 6.71 20.30 21.90
C VAL A 314 7.14 21.05 23.16
N ASP A 315 8.05 22.03 23.07
CA ASP A 315 8.50 22.86 24.21
C ASP A 315 7.48 23.94 24.60
N GLN A 316 6.22 23.56 24.77
CA GLN A 316 5.15 24.45 25.19
C GLN A 316 4.39 23.85 26.36
N LYS A 317 4.03 24.70 27.33
CA LYS A 317 3.22 24.31 28.49
C LYS A 317 1.90 23.67 28.10
N GLU A 318 1.23 24.21 27.07
CA GLU A 318 -0.02 23.66 26.51
C GLU A 318 0.13 22.20 26.03
N PHE A 319 1.33 21.76 25.67
CA PHE A 319 1.60 20.39 25.26
C PHE A 319 2.06 19.51 26.42
N LEU A 320 3.02 19.99 27.22
CA LEU A 320 3.70 19.19 28.24
C LEU A 320 2.88 19.05 29.54
N GLU A 321 2.27 20.15 30.01
CA GLU A 321 1.49 20.19 31.25
C GLU A 321 0.06 19.62 31.05
N ASP A 322 -0.34 19.28 29.81
CA ASP A 322 -1.64 18.67 29.47
C ASP A 322 -1.63 17.15 29.75
N HIS A 323 -1.92 16.77 30.99
CA HIS A 323 -2.00 15.37 31.43
C HIS A 323 -3.37 14.71 31.17
N ASP A 324 -4.42 15.49 30.92
CA ASP A 324 -5.77 14.98 30.63
C ASP A 324 -5.89 14.30 29.26
N HIS A 325 -4.97 14.63 28.34
CA HIS A 325 -4.95 14.13 26.96
C HIS A 325 -3.64 13.37 26.66
N PRO A 326 -3.48 12.13 27.14
CA PRO A 326 -2.28 11.32 26.93
C PRO A 326 -1.93 11.10 25.45
N LEU A 327 -2.94 11.02 24.58
CA LEU A 327 -2.78 10.81 23.14
C LEU A 327 -2.77 12.11 22.30
N LYS A 328 -2.49 13.25 22.95
CA LYS A 328 -2.26 14.54 22.26
C LYS A 328 -0.88 14.54 21.60
N VAL A 329 -0.83 14.81 20.30
CA VAL A 329 0.38 14.79 19.48
C VAL A 329 0.62 16.14 18.81
N ALA A 330 1.90 16.50 18.63
CA ALA A 330 2.31 17.72 17.96
C ALA A 330 2.49 17.47 16.45
N LEU A 331 1.67 18.12 15.61
CA LEU A 331 1.78 17.97 14.15
C LEU A 331 2.71 19.02 13.53
N GLY A 332 2.64 20.28 13.98
CA GLY A 332 3.35 21.37 13.34
C GLY A 332 2.80 22.75 13.70
N VAL A 333 2.87 23.67 12.75
CA VAL A 333 2.51 25.09 12.94
C VAL A 333 1.67 25.56 11.76
N ASP A 334 0.58 26.26 12.02
CA ASP A 334 -0.27 26.84 10.97
C ASP A 334 0.37 28.06 10.28
N ILE A 335 -0.33 28.62 9.30
CA ILE A 335 0.15 29.79 8.54
C ILE A 335 0.21 31.04 9.43
N ASP A 336 -0.64 31.11 10.46
CA ASP A 336 -0.73 32.23 11.39
C ASP A 336 0.30 32.10 12.54
N GLY A 337 1.17 31.08 12.49
CA GLY A 337 2.30 30.89 13.39
C GLY A 337 1.98 30.13 14.68
N LYS A 338 0.74 29.62 14.84
CA LYS A 338 0.29 28.89 16.02
C LYS A 338 0.63 27.41 15.92
N ASN A 339 1.09 26.82 17.03
CA ASN A 339 1.30 25.38 17.13
C ASN A 339 -0.04 24.62 17.04
N ILE A 340 -0.06 23.55 16.25
CA ILE A 340 -1.23 22.67 16.07
C ILE A 340 -0.98 21.33 16.74
N TYR A 341 -1.81 21.04 17.74
CA TYR A 341 -1.86 19.77 18.47
C TYR A 341 -3.16 19.04 18.15
N VAL A 342 -3.08 17.73 17.94
CA VAL A 342 -4.24 16.87 17.63
C VAL A 342 -4.33 15.77 18.67
N ASP A 343 -5.54 15.38 19.07
CA ASP A 343 -5.77 14.36 20.10
C ASP A 343 -6.40 13.12 19.47
N ILE A 344 -5.62 12.03 19.41
CA ILE A 344 -6.03 10.75 18.81
C ILE A 344 -7.19 10.11 19.59
N ALA A 345 -7.38 10.42 20.88
CA ALA A 345 -8.54 9.92 21.64
C ALA A 345 -9.86 10.60 21.20
N LYS A 346 -9.80 11.87 20.80
CA LYS A 346 -10.93 12.60 20.19
C LYS A 346 -11.17 12.18 18.75
N MET A 347 -10.11 11.77 18.05
CA MET A 347 -10.08 11.43 16.64
C MET A 347 -9.64 9.98 16.49
N PRO A 348 -10.53 9.03 16.77
CA PRO A 348 -10.18 7.68 17.20
C PRO A 348 -9.31 6.93 16.19
N HIS A 349 -9.45 7.28 14.91
CA HIS A 349 -8.66 6.76 13.80
C HIS A 349 -8.32 7.91 12.86
N GLY A 350 -7.14 7.84 12.24
CA GLY A 350 -6.61 8.86 11.33
C GLY A 350 -6.06 8.26 10.05
N LEU A 351 -6.26 8.95 8.92
CA LEU A 351 -5.69 8.62 7.61
C LEU A 351 -4.60 9.64 7.26
N ILE A 352 -3.39 9.19 6.98
CA ILE A 352 -2.25 10.03 6.59
C ILE A 352 -1.84 9.64 5.16
N ALA A 353 -1.83 10.58 4.22
CA ALA A 353 -1.52 10.24 2.83
C ALA A 353 -0.78 11.35 2.09
N GLY A 354 0.06 10.97 1.13
CA GLY A 354 0.86 11.90 0.33
C GLY A 354 1.90 11.18 -0.51
N ALA A 355 2.42 11.84 -1.55
CA ALA A 355 3.45 11.28 -2.41
C ALA A 355 4.78 11.02 -1.66
N THR A 356 5.73 10.33 -2.31
CA THR A 356 7.11 10.22 -1.83
C THR A 356 7.73 11.60 -1.57
N ASN A 357 8.56 11.72 -0.52
CA ASN A 357 9.23 12.97 -0.12
C ASN A 357 8.28 14.16 0.20
N SER A 358 6.98 13.89 0.42
CA SER A 358 5.98 14.92 0.74
C SER A 358 6.02 15.38 2.20
N GLY A 359 6.52 14.54 3.11
CA GLY A 359 6.56 14.78 4.57
C GLY A 359 5.89 13.68 5.41
N LYS A 360 5.17 12.73 4.78
CA LYS A 360 4.45 11.63 5.45
C LYS A 360 5.23 10.96 6.58
N SER A 361 6.39 10.37 6.27
CA SER A 361 7.14 9.55 7.24
C SER A 361 7.68 10.37 8.41
N VAL A 362 8.20 11.57 8.15
CA VAL A 362 8.61 12.53 9.20
C VAL A 362 7.43 12.85 10.11
N SER A 363 6.22 13.03 9.57
CA SER A 363 5.02 13.26 10.38
C SER A 363 4.58 12.04 11.20
N VAL A 364 4.76 10.82 10.70
CA VAL A 364 4.53 9.60 11.50
C VAL A 364 5.52 9.56 12.67
N ASN A 365 6.79 9.93 12.43
CA ASN A 365 7.81 10.03 13.46
C ASN A 365 7.51 11.14 14.50
N THR A 366 7.07 12.33 14.11
CA THR A 366 6.69 13.37 15.08
C THR A 366 5.48 12.97 15.92
N ILE A 367 4.52 12.23 15.36
CA ILE A 367 3.40 11.64 16.09
C ILE A 367 3.89 10.60 17.11
N LEU A 368 4.76 9.66 16.69
CA LEU A 368 5.32 8.63 17.58
C LEU A 368 6.13 9.24 18.72
N VAL A 369 7.07 10.13 18.43
CA VAL A 369 7.89 10.78 19.46
C VAL A 369 7.02 11.65 20.39
N SER A 370 5.99 12.33 19.88
CA SER A 370 5.00 13.03 20.73
C SER A 370 4.32 12.11 21.75
N LEU A 371 3.96 10.89 21.33
CA LEU A 371 3.36 9.90 22.22
C LEU A 371 4.35 9.38 23.26
N LEU A 372 5.59 9.09 22.86
CA LEU A 372 6.65 8.59 23.75
C LEU A 372 7.08 9.64 24.80
N LEU A 373 7.00 10.93 24.48
CA LEU A 373 7.26 12.03 25.42
C LEU A 373 6.20 12.17 26.51
N LYS A 374 4.96 11.72 26.26
CA LYS A 374 3.83 11.92 27.17
C LYS A 374 3.43 10.67 27.96
N ASN A 375 3.83 9.47 27.53
CA ASN A 375 3.28 8.22 28.05
C ASN A 375 4.34 7.22 28.49
N THR A 376 4.10 6.59 29.65
CA THR A 376 4.85 5.40 30.09
C THR A 376 4.34 4.13 29.39
N PRO A 377 5.10 3.02 29.39
CA PRO A 377 4.68 1.73 28.83
C PRO A 377 3.39 1.15 29.45
N GLU A 378 3.05 1.55 30.68
CA GLU A 378 1.82 1.20 31.40
C GLU A 378 0.60 2.00 30.92
N GLN A 379 0.82 3.19 30.35
CA GLN A 379 -0.23 4.09 29.86
C GLN A 379 -0.49 3.90 28.37
N LEU A 380 0.56 3.59 27.60
CA LEU A 380 0.51 3.45 26.15
C LEU A 380 1.26 2.19 25.70
N LYS A 381 0.56 1.41 24.87
CA LYS A 381 1.13 0.32 24.09
C LYS A 381 0.99 0.59 22.58
N LEU A 382 1.92 0.04 21.81
CA LEU A 382 2.09 0.29 20.38
C LEU A 382 2.14 -1.01 19.58
N ILE A 383 1.53 -0.98 18.39
CA ILE A 383 1.77 -1.94 17.29
C ILE A 383 2.20 -1.13 16.08
N LEU A 384 3.40 -1.42 15.57
CA LEU A 384 4.00 -0.73 14.43
C LEU A 384 4.12 -1.69 13.26
N ILE A 385 3.67 -1.27 12.08
CA ILE A 385 3.65 -2.08 10.86
C ILE A 385 4.37 -1.29 9.75
N ASP A 386 5.56 -1.76 9.39
CA ASP A 386 6.43 -1.20 8.36
C ASP A 386 6.86 -2.32 7.39
N PRO A 387 6.11 -2.53 6.29
CA PRO A 387 6.41 -3.58 5.32
C PRO A 387 7.69 -3.31 4.50
N LYS A 388 8.31 -2.12 4.64
CA LYS A 388 9.53 -1.74 3.91
C LYS A 388 10.79 -1.78 4.79
N MET A 389 10.65 -1.89 6.12
CA MET A 389 11.74 -1.88 7.11
C MET A 389 12.59 -0.59 7.11
N VAL A 390 12.04 0.53 6.66
CA VAL A 390 12.80 1.79 6.50
C VAL A 390 12.51 2.80 7.60
N GLU A 391 11.24 2.98 7.95
CA GLU A 391 10.76 4.18 8.66
C GLU A 391 10.56 3.91 10.16
N LEU A 392 10.07 2.72 10.52
CA LEU A 392 9.73 2.37 11.92
C LEU A 392 10.75 1.46 12.61
N THR A 393 11.75 0.96 11.88
CA THR A 393 12.85 0.15 12.42
C THR A 393 13.55 0.76 13.66
N PRO A 394 13.78 2.09 13.79
CA PRO A 394 14.39 2.70 14.98
C PRO A 394 13.63 2.49 16.31
N TYR A 395 12.34 2.16 16.24
CA TYR A 395 11.48 1.95 17.41
C TYR A 395 11.45 0.50 17.91
N ASN A 396 12.22 -0.42 17.31
CA ASN A 396 12.35 -1.77 17.84
C ASN A 396 12.91 -1.78 19.27
N ASP A 397 12.46 -2.79 20.02
CA ASP A 397 12.84 -3.08 21.41
C ASP A 397 12.48 -1.99 22.43
N LEU A 398 11.51 -1.14 22.10
CA LEU A 398 10.90 -0.23 23.07
C LEU A 398 9.89 -0.96 23.97
N PRO A 399 9.85 -0.67 25.28
CA PRO A 399 8.92 -1.29 26.25
C PRO A 399 7.43 -0.99 25.98
N HIS A 400 7.12 0.03 25.17
CA HIS A 400 5.77 0.33 24.69
C HIS A 400 5.28 -0.65 23.62
N LEU A 401 6.17 -1.36 22.91
CA LEU A 401 5.75 -2.30 21.87
C LEU A 401 5.07 -3.55 22.46
N ILE A 402 4.06 -4.05 21.76
CA ILE A 402 3.40 -5.35 22.03
C ILE A 402 4.08 -6.50 21.26
N THR A 403 4.76 -6.15 20.18
CA THR A 403 5.41 -7.03 19.19
C THR A 403 6.57 -6.25 18.58
N PRO A 404 7.66 -6.90 18.11
CA PRO A 404 8.61 -6.24 17.22
C PRO A 404 7.90 -5.63 16.01
N VAL A 405 8.51 -4.62 15.39
CA VAL A 405 7.96 -3.92 14.22
C VAL A 405 7.62 -4.94 13.14
N ILE A 406 6.35 -4.98 12.73
CA ILE A 406 5.83 -6.02 11.84
C ILE A 406 6.15 -5.66 10.40
N THR A 407 6.77 -6.60 9.69
CA THR A 407 7.26 -6.40 8.32
C THR A 407 6.54 -7.27 7.29
N ASP A 408 5.97 -8.41 7.71
CA ASP A 408 5.17 -9.28 6.86
C ASP A 408 3.67 -8.92 6.88
N ALA A 409 3.01 -9.00 5.73
CA ALA A 409 1.62 -8.62 5.57
C ALA A 409 0.61 -9.61 6.21
N LYS A 410 0.94 -10.91 6.32
CA LYS A 410 0.09 -11.89 7.03
C LYS A 410 0.23 -11.74 8.55
N MET A 411 1.44 -11.48 9.04
CA MET A 411 1.66 -11.11 10.44
C MET A 411 0.91 -9.82 10.79
N ALA A 412 0.94 -8.81 9.91
CA ALA A 412 0.21 -7.56 10.06
C ALA A 412 -1.31 -7.79 10.15
N ALA A 413 -1.89 -8.57 9.24
CA ALA A 413 -3.30 -8.95 9.29
C ALA A 413 -3.66 -9.70 10.59
N SER A 414 -2.76 -10.56 11.08
CA SER A 414 -2.95 -11.31 12.32
C SER A 414 -2.88 -10.42 13.57
N ALA A 415 -1.99 -9.43 13.60
CA ALA A 415 -1.91 -8.45 14.67
C ALA A 415 -3.12 -7.50 14.70
N LEU A 416 -3.62 -7.08 13.52
CA LEU A 416 -4.87 -6.32 13.42
C LEU A 416 -6.08 -7.14 13.90
N LYS A 417 -6.12 -8.45 13.58
CA LYS A 417 -7.14 -9.37 14.11
C LYS A 417 -7.04 -9.54 15.63
N TRP A 418 -5.83 -9.67 16.17
CA TRP A 418 -5.64 -9.69 17.62
C TRP A 418 -6.14 -8.40 18.28
N ALA A 419 -5.91 -7.23 17.67
CA ALA A 419 -6.44 -5.97 18.20
C ALA A 419 -7.98 -5.91 18.19
N VAL A 420 -8.65 -6.58 17.25
CA VAL A 420 -10.12 -6.77 17.27
C VAL A 420 -10.53 -7.69 18.42
N ASP A 421 -9.82 -8.79 18.65
CA ASP A 421 -10.11 -9.72 19.74
C ASP A 421 -9.89 -9.06 21.12
N GLU A 422 -8.83 -8.26 21.28
CA GLU A 422 -8.57 -7.45 22.48
C GLU A 422 -9.61 -6.33 22.65
N MET A 423 -10.08 -5.68 21.58
CA MET A 423 -11.20 -4.74 21.65
C MET A 423 -12.46 -5.37 22.27
N GLU A 424 -12.86 -6.56 21.78
CA GLU A 424 -14.03 -7.28 22.31
C GLU A 424 -13.76 -7.81 23.74
N ASN A 425 -12.52 -8.15 24.09
CA ASN A 425 -12.09 -8.49 25.46
C ASN A 425 -12.24 -7.30 26.42
N ARG A 426 -11.77 -6.11 26.03
CA ARG A 426 -11.94 -4.86 26.80
C ARG A 426 -13.41 -4.55 27.04
N TYR A 427 -14.27 -4.70 26.03
CA TYR A 427 -15.72 -4.53 26.21
C TYR A 427 -16.34 -5.50 27.23
N LYS A 428 -15.89 -6.77 27.28
CA LYS A 428 -16.32 -7.72 28.33
C LYS A 428 -15.88 -7.26 29.72
N ARG A 429 -14.62 -6.80 29.87
CA ARG A 429 -14.10 -6.23 31.13
C ARG A 429 -14.91 -5.00 31.55
N PHE A 430 -15.22 -4.08 30.63
CA PHE A 430 -16.02 -2.89 30.91
C PHE A 430 -17.44 -3.24 31.38
N ALA A 431 -18.09 -4.21 30.74
CA ALA A 431 -19.42 -4.68 31.12
C ALA A 431 -19.45 -5.25 32.55
N GLY A 432 -18.47 -6.09 32.92
CA GLY A 432 -18.31 -6.58 34.29
C GLY A 432 -18.04 -5.47 35.31
N ALA A 433 -17.21 -4.50 34.92
CA ALA A 433 -16.82 -3.34 35.72
C ALA A 433 -17.84 -2.17 35.73
N ARG A 434 -18.97 -2.28 35.01
CA ARG A 434 -19.94 -1.19 34.78
C ARG A 434 -19.33 0.11 34.22
N SER A 435 -18.20 -0.01 33.52
CA SER A 435 -17.52 1.11 32.85
C SER A 435 -18.06 1.28 31.43
N ARG A 436 -17.98 2.48 30.87
CA ARG A 436 -18.45 2.77 29.50
C ARG A 436 -17.34 2.77 28.46
N ASP A 437 -16.13 3.05 28.91
CA ASP A 437 -14.92 3.26 28.12
C ASP A 437 -13.68 3.02 28.99
N ILE A 438 -12.50 3.04 28.35
CA ILE A 438 -11.20 2.89 29.02
C ILE A 438 -10.96 3.93 30.12
N LYS A 439 -11.45 5.18 29.96
CA LYS A 439 -11.24 6.23 30.95
C LYS A 439 -12.02 5.94 32.23
N SER A 440 -13.31 5.64 32.11
CA SER A 440 -14.15 5.23 33.25
C SER A 440 -13.73 3.89 33.87
N TYR A 441 -13.09 3.00 33.09
CA TYR A 441 -12.48 1.79 33.63
C TYR A 441 -11.27 2.10 34.52
N ASN A 442 -10.31 2.88 34.01
CA ASN A 442 -9.11 3.28 34.76
C ASN A 442 -9.47 4.15 35.98
N GLU A 443 -10.38 5.11 35.83
CA GLU A 443 -10.88 5.92 36.96
C GLU A 443 -11.55 5.08 38.06
N ASN A 444 -12.13 3.92 37.73
CA ASN A 444 -12.73 3.03 38.73
C ASN A 444 -11.66 2.20 39.46
N ILE A 445 -10.52 1.93 38.82
CA ILE A 445 -9.32 1.36 39.46
C ILE A 445 -8.70 2.39 40.41
N ASP A 446 -8.51 3.64 39.96
CA ASP A 446 -8.03 4.76 40.81
C ASP A 446 -8.87 4.92 42.10
N LYS A 447 -10.18 4.68 42.00
CA LYS A 447 -11.15 4.77 43.12
C LYS A 447 -11.23 3.50 43.97
N GLY A 448 -10.48 2.44 43.65
CA GLY A 448 -10.53 1.15 44.33
C GLY A 448 -11.88 0.42 44.19
N LEU A 449 -12.63 0.68 43.12
CA LEU A 449 -13.91 0.03 42.83
C LEU A 449 -13.75 -1.27 42.03
N ILE A 450 -12.56 -1.50 41.48
CA ILE A 450 -12.16 -2.66 40.69
C ILE A 450 -10.74 -3.04 41.12
N ASP A 451 -10.51 -4.29 41.48
CA ASP A 451 -9.15 -4.82 41.67
C ASP A 451 -8.52 -5.13 40.31
N GLY A 452 -7.32 -4.56 40.05
CA GLY A 452 -6.53 -4.82 38.85
C GLY A 452 -5.66 -3.62 38.43
N ASP A 453 -4.85 -3.82 37.39
CA ASP A 453 -3.98 -2.77 36.84
C ASP A 453 -4.69 -1.91 35.79
N HIS A 454 -4.21 -0.68 35.63
CA HIS A 454 -4.66 0.24 34.59
C HIS A 454 -4.57 -0.40 33.20
N MET A 455 -5.58 -0.14 32.38
CA MET A 455 -5.61 -0.55 30.99
C MET A 455 -4.89 0.49 30.13
N PRO A 456 -3.82 0.13 29.40
CA PRO A 456 -3.12 1.05 28.51
C PRO A 456 -3.97 1.37 27.27
N TYR A 457 -3.84 2.60 26.77
CA TYR A 457 -4.23 2.92 25.40
C TYR A 457 -3.38 2.10 24.42
N LEU A 458 -3.97 1.70 23.30
CA LEU A 458 -3.27 1.01 22.22
C LEU A 458 -3.32 1.86 20.96
N VAL A 459 -2.17 2.28 20.44
CA VAL A 459 -2.08 2.97 19.14
C VAL A 459 -1.42 2.04 18.13
N ILE A 460 -2.13 1.76 17.05
CA ILE A 460 -1.68 0.93 15.93
C ILE A 460 -1.29 1.88 14.79
N ILE A 461 -0.09 1.75 14.26
CA ILE A 461 0.41 2.57 13.15
C ILE A 461 0.81 1.66 11.99
N ILE A 462 0.24 1.94 10.81
CA ILE A 462 0.58 1.29 9.55
C ILE A 462 1.28 2.34 8.67
N ASP A 463 2.54 2.14 8.30
CA ASP A 463 3.24 3.14 7.47
C ASP A 463 2.77 3.13 6.00
N GLU A 464 2.50 1.95 5.44
CA GLU A 464 2.02 1.78 4.08
C GLU A 464 0.89 0.74 4.00
N LEU A 465 -0.35 1.22 4.02
CA LEU A 465 -1.53 0.36 3.82
C LEU A 465 -1.50 -0.36 2.46
N ALA A 466 -0.98 0.29 1.41
CA ALA A 466 -1.05 -0.26 0.05
C ALA A 466 -0.37 -1.63 -0.06
N ASP A 467 0.76 -1.83 0.61
CA ASP A 467 1.53 -3.07 0.57
C ASP A 467 0.80 -4.20 1.32
N LEU A 468 0.11 -3.88 2.42
CA LEU A 468 -0.77 -4.83 3.11
C LEU A 468 -1.96 -5.23 2.24
N MET A 469 -2.59 -4.25 1.58
CA MET A 469 -3.74 -4.47 0.69
C MET A 469 -3.37 -5.24 -0.58
N MET A 470 -2.09 -5.26 -0.98
CA MET A 470 -1.62 -6.08 -2.11
C MET A 470 -1.50 -7.57 -1.77
N VAL A 471 -1.41 -7.95 -0.49
CA VAL A 471 -1.19 -9.34 -0.06
C VAL A 471 -2.39 -9.92 0.71
N ALA A 472 -2.98 -9.15 1.63
CA ALA A 472 -3.99 -9.61 2.60
C ALA A 472 -5.23 -8.70 2.64
N ALA A 473 -5.67 -8.20 1.47
CA ALA A 473 -6.72 -7.18 1.33
C ALA A 473 -7.97 -7.41 2.20
N ASN A 474 -8.51 -8.63 2.21
CA ASN A 474 -9.79 -8.94 2.83
C ASN A 474 -9.70 -8.92 4.36
N ASP A 475 -8.68 -9.57 4.93
CA ASP A 475 -8.47 -9.64 6.38
C ASP A 475 -8.09 -8.28 6.96
N VAL A 476 -7.26 -7.52 6.24
CA VAL A 476 -6.86 -6.16 6.62
C VAL A 476 -8.06 -5.21 6.55
N GLU A 477 -8.90 -5.28 5.51
CA GLU A 477 -10.10 -4.44 5.40
C GLU A 477 -11.14 -4.76 6.47
N ASP A 478 -11.45 -6.04 6.74
CA ASP A 478 -12.42 -6.43 7.79
C ASP A 478 -11.91 -6.01 9.18
N ALA A 479 -10.62 -6.20 9.48
CA ALA A 479 -10.04 -5.76 10.75
C ALA A 479 -10.05 -4.23 10.90
N ILE A 480 -9.65 -3.47 9.87
CA ILE A 480 -9.74 -2.00 9.87
C ILE A 480 -11.19 -1.55 10.04
N GLN A 481 -12.15 -2.16 9.35
CA GLN A 481 -13.56 -1.82 9.47
C GLN A 481 -14.09 -2.07 10.89
N ARG A 482 -13.79 -3.22 11.50
CA ARG A 482 -14.23 -3.54 12.87
C ARG A 482 -13.62 -2.60 13.90
N LEU A 483 -12.32 -2.34 13.81
CA LEU A 483 -11.63 -1.40 14.68
C LEU A 483 -12.24 0.00 14.52
N THR A 484 -12.30 0.53 13.30
CA THR A 484 -12.74 1.92 13.06
C THR A 484 -14.19 2.19 13.48
N GLN A 485 -15.05 1.16 13.53
CA GLN A 485 -16.43 1.28 13.99
C GLN A 485 -16.62 1.23 15.52
N LYS A 486 -15.72 0.58 16.26
CA LYS A 486 -15.95 0.25 17.69
C LYS A 486 -14.79 0.60 18.63
N ALA A 487 -13.55 0.67 18.15
CA ALA A 487 -12.36 0.67 19.01
C ALA A 487 -12.19 1.90 19.91
N ARG A 488 -12.84 3.03 19.57
CA ARG A 488 -12.76 4.31 20.31
C ARG A 488 -12.94 4.16 21.82
N ALA A 489 -14.01 3.51 22.29
CA ALA A 489 -14.28 3.41 23.72
C ALA A 489 -13.36 2.38 24.41
N ALA A 490 -12.85 1.39 23.65
CA ALA A 490 -11.82 0.45 24.11
C ALA A 490 -10.43 1.09 24.26
N GLY A 491 -10.25 2.36 23.87
CA GLY A 491 -8.95 3.02 23.89
C GLY A 491 -7.95 2.44 22.88
N ILE A 492 -8.47 1.85 21.80
CA ILE A 492 -7.68 1.30 20.71
C ILE A 492 -7.84 2.24 19.50
N HIS A 493 -6.72 2.68 18.96
CA HIS A 493 -6.63 3.75 17.98
C HIS A 493 -5.81 3.29 16.77
N LEU A 494 -6.17 3.78 15.58
CA LEU A 494 -5.54 3.33 14.33
C LEU A 494 -5.13 4.53 13.49
N LEU A 495 -3.83 4.65 13.23
CA LEU A 495 -3.26 5.58 12.26
C LEU A 495 -2.83 4.80 11.02
N VAL A 496 -3.50 5.07 9.91
CA VAL A 496 -3.24 4.42 8.63
C VAL A 496 -2.52 5.40 7.74
N ALA A 497 -1.29 5.10 7.36
CA ALA A 497 -0.54 5.88 6.39
C ALA A 497 -0.45 5.18 5.02
N THR A 498 -0.36 5.95 3.94
CA THR A 498 -0.09 5.41 2.59
C THR A 498 0.56 6.43 1.65
N GLN A 499 1.45 5.96 0.77
CA GLN A 499 1.99 6.76 -0.33
C GLN A 499 1.15 6.64 -1.62
N ARG A 500 0.14 5.76 -1.63
CA ARG A 500 -0.72 5.46 -2.78
C ARG A 500 -2.18 5.81 -2.44
N PRO A 501 -2.56 7.10 -2.50
CA PRO A 501 -3.91 7.58 -2.21
C PRO A 501 -4.92 7.25 -3.31
N THR A 502 -4.94 6.00 -3.78
CA THR A 502 -5.82 5.50 -4.84
C THR A 502 -7.04 4.80 -4.24
N THR A 503 -8.15 4.72 -4.98
CA THR A 503 -9.45 4.26 -4.47
C THR A 503 -9.52 2.75 -4.18
N ASP A 504 -8.57 1.97 -4.69
CA ASP A 504 -8.36 0.54 -4.39
C ASP A 504 -7.69 0.32 -3.03
N VAL A 505 -6.81 1.23 -2.61
CA VAL A 505 -6.16 1.24 -1.29
C VAL A 505 -7.06 1.92 -0.27
N VAL A 506 -7.46 3.17 -0.56
CA VAL A 506 -8.27 4.02 0.33
C VAL A 506 -9.76 3.88 -0.05
N LYS A 507 -10.30 2.69 0.17
CA LYS A 507 -11.69 2.34 -0.14
C LYS A 507 -12.70 3.17 0.67
N GLY A 508 -13.91 3.33 0.11
CA GLY A 508 -14.98 4.10 0.76
C GLY A 508 -15.40 3.58 2.15
N THR A 509 -15.25 2.27 2.38
CA THR A 509 -15.39 1.56 3.67
C THR A 509 -14.40 2.04 4.73
N ILE A 510 -13.17 2.36 4.34
CA ILE A 510 -12.14 2.92 5.22
C ILE A 510 -12.43 4.41 5.44
N LYS A 511 -12.71 5.17 4.37
CA LYS A 511 -12.95 6.62 4.45
C LYS A 511 -14.16 7.02 5.30
N SER A 512 -15.23 6.22 5.29
CA SER A 512 -16.45 6.52 6.02
C SER A 512 -16.31 6.41 7.54
N ASN A 513 -15.38 5.59 8.02
CA ASN A 513 -15.14 5.38 9.46
C ASN A 513 -13.88 6.14 9.98
N ILE A 514 -13.09 6.75 9.10
CA ILE A 514 -11.91 7.57 9.44
C ILE A 514 -12.19 9.04 9.08
N PRO A 515 -12.70 9.86 10.03
CA PRO A 515 -13.06 11.25 9.78
C PRO A 515 -11.85 12.18 9.71
N THR A 516 -10.82 11.93 10.54
CA THR A 516 -9.62 12.77 10.63
C THR A 516 -8.62 12.36 9.58
N ARG A 517 -8.19 13.33 8.76
CA ARG A 517 -7.33 13.06 7.60
C ARG A 517 -6.24 14.11 7.47
N ILE A 518 -5.03 13.64 7.20
CA ILE A 518 -3.84 14.44 6.99
C ILE A 518 -3.37 14.16 5.56
N ALA A 519 -3.46 15.17 4.69
CA ALA A 519 -3.00 15.08 3.31
C ALA A 519 -1.75 15.93 3.13
N PHE A 520 -0.61 15.29 2.86
CA PHE A 520 0.58 15.94 2.33
C PHE A 520 0.45 16.13 0.81
N LYS A 521 1.46 16.76 0.19
CA LYS A 521 1.51 16.93 -1.27
C LYS A 521 1.25 15.62 -2.02
N VAL A 522 0.28 15.64 -2.92
CA VAL A 522 -0.05 14.56 -3.87
C VAL A 522 0.19 14.98 -5.31
N ALA A 523 0.17 14.01 -6.23
CA ALA A 523 0.43 14.26 -7.65
C ALA A 523 -0.75 14.90 -8.40
N SER A 524 -2.00 14.64 -7.99
CA SER A 524 -3.18 15.10 -8.70
C SER A 524 -4.37 15.48 -7.81
N PHE A 525 -5.30 16.24 -8.39
CA PHE A 525 -6.62 16.55 -7.81
C PHE A 525 -7.43 15.28 -7.46
N VAL A 526 -7.26 14.19 -8.23
CA VAL A 526 -7.96 12.91 -7.98
C VAL A 526 -7.44 12.26 -6.69
N ASP A 527 -6.14 12.33 -6.46
CA ASP A 527 -5.51 11.87 -5.21
C ASP A 527 -5.97 12.72 -4.02
N SER A 528 -6.00 14.05 -4.16
CA SER A 528 -6.50 14.96 -3.11
C SER A 528 -7.95 14.66 -2.76
N THR A 529 -8.80 14.48 -3.77
CA THR A 529 -10.21 14.13 -3.59
C THR A 529 -10.37 12.74 -2.99
N THR A 530 -9.46 11.80 -3.28
CA THR A 530 -9.49 10.48 -2.64
C THR A 530 -9.22 10.60 -1.14
N ILE A 531 -8.31 11.48 -0.68
CA ILE A 531 -8.03 11.68 0.75
C ILE A 531 -9.07 12.60 1.41
N LEU A 532 -9.16 13.86 0.97
CA LEU A 532 -9.87 14.95 1.65
C LEU A 532 -11.35 15.08 1.26
N ASP A 533 -11.81 14.32 0.26
CA ASP A 533 -13.06 14.55 -0.49
C ASP A 533 -13.13 15.93 -1.18
N ASN A 534 -12.00 16.63 -1.30
CA ASN A 534 -11.87 17.98 -1.87
C ASN A 534 -10.51 18.19 -2.55
N ALA A 535 -10.41 19.24 -3.37
CA ALA A 535 -9.15 19.78 -3.88
C ALA A 535 -8.25 20.34 -2.78
N GLY A 536 -6.97 20.50 -3.09
CA GLY A 536 -6.04 21.34 -2.33
C GLY A 536 -4.69 20.65 -2.06
N ALA A 537 -4.66 19.34 -1.85
CA ALA A 537 -3.43 18.63 -1.51
C ALA A 537 -2.43 18.60 -2.69
N GLU A 538 -2.92 18.71 -3.93
CA GLU A 538 -2.10 18.86 -5.13
C GLU A 538 -1.38 20.23 -5.20
N THR A 539 -1.89 21.25 -4.51
CA THR A 539 -1.29 22.61 -4.48
C THR A 539 -0.18 22.77 -3.43
N LEU A 540 0.00 21.78 -2.56
CA LEU A 540 0.99 21.80 -1.48
C LEU A 540 2.43 21.77 -2.01
N LEU A 541 3.36 22.25 -1.20
CA LEU A 541 4.78 22.38 -1.53
C LEU A 541 5.56 21.08 -1.28
N GLY A 542 5.07 20.23 -0.38
CA GLY A 542 5.77 19.05 0.12
C GLY A 542 6.68 19.41 1.30
N ARG A 543 7.67 18.56 1.62
CA ARG A 543 8.59 18.77 2.76
C ARG A 543 7.87 19.13 4.08
N GLY A 544 6.75 18.47 4.37
CA GLY A 544 5.96 18.68 5.59
C GLY A 544 4.76 19.60 5.44
N ASP A 545 4.60 20.35 4.34
CA ASP A 545 3.39 21.13 4.06
C ASP A 545 2.18 20.20 3.86
N MET A 546 1.15 20.37 4.69
CA MET A 546 0.00 19.46 4.78
C MET A 546 -1.34 20.17 5.03
N LEU A 547 -2.42 19.46 4.71
CA LEU A 547 -3.80 19.80 5.04
C LEU A 547 -4.35 18.83 6.08
N LEU A 548 -4.70 19.35 7.25
CA LEU A 548 -5.37 18.65 8.33
C LEU A 548 -6.89 18.87 8.23
N LYS A 549 -7.66 17.80 8.04
CA LYS A 549 -9.12 17.81 8.02
C LYS A 549 -9.66 17.02 9.22
N GLU A 550 -10.11 17.75 10.24
CA GLU A 550 -10.80 17.20 11.43
C GLU A 550 -12.33 17.38 11.36
N SER A 551 -12.78 18.29 10.50
CA SER A 551 -14.17 18.66 10.28
C SER A 551 -14.43 18.85 8.77
N ASP A 552 -15.50 19.52 8.36
CA ASP A 552 -15.78 19.76 6.94
C ASP A 552 -14.67 20.54 6.22
N ARG A 553 -13.95 21.42 6.92
CA ARG A 553 -12.86 22.24 6.37
C ARG A 553 -11.49 21.66 6.73
N ALA A 554 -10.58 21.72 5.76
CA ALA A 554 -9.17 21.41 5.97
C ALA A 554 -8.38 22.69 6.29
N ILE A 555 -7.53 22.62 7.31
CA ILE A 555 -6.62 23.69 7.75
C ILE A 555 -5.22 23.34 7.22
N ARG A 556 -4.52 24.32 6.65
CA ARG A 556 -3.14 24.15 6.18
C ARG A 556 -2.15 24.42 7.30
N LEU A 557 -1.17 23.54 7.44
CA LEU A 557 -0.09 23.69 8.42
C LEU A 557 1.23 23.12 7.87
N GLN A 558 2.33 23.69 8.33
CA GLN A 558 3.67 23.18 8.09
C GLN A 558 4.03 22.18 9.19
N GLY A 559 4.23 20.93 8.81
CA GLY A 559 4.62 19.85 9.71
C GLY A 559 5.94 20.15 10.42
N ALA A 560 5.99 19.73 11.69
CA ALA A 560 7.22 19.70 12.46
C ALA A 560 8.24 18.75 11.82
N TYR A 561 9.50 19.15 11.83
CA TYR A 561 10.64 18.36 11.38
C TYR A 561 11.41 17.87 12.60
N ILE A 562 11.55 16.55 12.70
CA ILE A 562 12.47 15.88 13.60
C ILE A 562 13.53 15.17 12.73
N PRO A 563 14.83 15.40 12.98
CA PRO A 563 15.89 14.68 12.28
C PRO A 563 16.15 13.31 12.93
N ASP A 564 16.70 12.37 12.17
CA ASP A 564 16.84 10.98 12.62
C ASP A 564 17.73 10.84 13.85
N ASP A 565 18.74 11.70 14.03
CA ASP A 565 19.61 11.69 15.22
C ASP A 565 18.84 11.95 16.52
N GLU A 566 17.84 12.84 16.49
CA GLU A 566 16.95 13.09 17.62
C GLU A 566 15.95 11.94 17.85
N ILE A 567 15.58 11.17 16.81
CA ILE A 567 14.78 9.94 16.97
C ILE A 567 15.62 8.88 17.69
N TYR A 568 16.84 8.61 17.23
CA TYR A 568 17.73 7.62 17.85
C TYR A 568 18.06 7.98 19.31
N GLU A 569 18.34 9.25 19.62
CA GLU A 569 18.61 9.68 21.00
C GLU A 569 17.43 9.37 21.94
N VAL A 570 16.19 9.61 21.49
CA VAL A 570 14.99 9.30 22.26
C VAL A 570 14.75 7.79 22.39
N THR A 571 14.87 7.01 21.31
CA THR A 571 14.61 5.57 21.37
C THR A 571 15.69 4.84 22.16
N ASP A 572 16.95 5.23 22.06
CA ASP A 572 18.05 4.71 22.88
C ASP A 572 17.88 5.06 24.35
N PHE A 573 17.47 6.29 24.68
CA PHE A 573 17.16 6.71 26.06
C PHE A 573 16.04 5.87 26.69
N ILE A 574 15.01 5.53 25.92
CA ILE A 574 13.90 4.68 26.40
C ILE A 574 14.37 3.22 26.53
N ARG A 575 15.04 2.67 25.52
CA ARG A 575 15.54 1.28 25.50
C ARG A 575 16.55 0.99 26.62
N ALA A 576 17.35 1.98 27.01
CA ALA A 576 18.30 1.88 28.12
C ALA A 576 17.63 1.71 29.50
N GLN A 577 16.33 2.01 29.65
CA GLN A 577 15.62 1.94 30.93
C GLN A 577 14.94 0.59 31.18
N ARG A 578 14.38 -0.06 30.15
CA ARG A 578 13.59 -1.29 30.29
C ARG A 578 13.58 -2.11 28.99
N GLU A 579 13.69 -3.42 29.13
CA GLU A 579 13.51 -4.39 28.05
C GLU A 579 12.06 -4.41 27.49
N PRO A 580 11.87 -4.78 26.21
CA PRO A 580 10.54 -5.00 25.66
C PRO A 580 9.82 -6.15 26.34
N ASP A 581 8.49 -6.04 26.43
CA ASP A 581 7.59 -7.05 26.97
C ASP A 581 6.61 -7.45 25.86
N TYR A 582 7.09 -8.30 24.96
CA TYR A 582 6.37 -8.71 23.75
C TYR A 582 5.35 -9.80 24.09
N ILE A 583 4.07 -9.51 23.86
CA ILE A 583 2.98 -10.49 23.97
C ILE A 583 3.05 -11.47 22.78
N PHE A 584 3.61 -11.02 21.65
CA PHE A 584 3.84 -11.84 20.46
C PHE A 584 5.31 -11.80 20.04
N GLU A 585 6.02 -12.89 20.30
CA GLU A 585 7.21 -13.19 19.52
C GLU A 585 6.79 -13.65 18.11
N HIS A 586 7.56 -13.26 17.10
CA HIS A 586 7.23 -13.54 15.69
C HIS A 586 6.99 -15.04 15.41
N GLU A 587 7.68 -15.94 16.15
CA GLU A 587 7.47 -17.39 16.04
C GLU A 587 6.07 -17.83 16.46
N ALA A 588 5.47 -17.22 17.49
CA ALA A 588 4.14 -17.59 17.98
C ALA A 588 3.04 -17.18 16.98
N LEU A 589 3.17 -16.00 16.37
CA LEU A 589 2.28 -15.56 15.28
C LEU A 589 2.47 -16.41 14.03
N THR A 590 3.72 -16.70 13.64
CA THR A 590 4.00 -17.55 12.47
C THR A 590 3.45 -18.96 12.67
N ARG A 591 3.69 -19.57 13.84
CA ARG A 591 3.10 -20.87 14.20
C ARG A 591 1.57 -20.81 14.22
N GLN A 592 0.92 -19.74 14.71
CA GLN A 592 -0.54 -19.62 14.63
C GLN A 592 -1.08 -19.44 13.20
N ILE A 593 -0.33 -18.75 12.33
CA ILE A 593 -0.69 -18.57 10.91
C ILE A 593 -0.54 -19.90 10.17
N GLU A 594 0.58 -20.61 10.35
CA GLU A 594 0.79 -21.96 9.80
C GLU A 594 -0.25 -22.94 10.34
N PHE A 595 -0.52 -22.92 11.65
CA PHE A 595 -1.56 -23.74 12.28
C PHE A 595 -2.94 -23.46 11.68
N ARG A 596 -3.32 -22.20 11.44
CA ARG A 596 -4.62 -21.85 10.83
C ARG A 596 -4.69 -22.14 9.33
N GLU A 597 -3.66 -21.81 8.54
CA GLU A 597 -3.63 -22.09 7.10
C GLU A 597 -3.68 -23.59 6.82
N THR A 598 -3.17 -24.42 7.75
CA THR A 598 -3.06 -25.86 7.52
C THR A 598 -4.03 -26.73 8.34
N ALA A 599 -4.63 -26.21 9.42
CA ALA A 599 -5.88 -26.76 9.96
C ALA A 599 -7.09 -26.45 9.05
N SER A 600 -6.94 -25.54 8.09
CA SER A 600 -7.91 -25.32 7.00
C SER A 600 -7.76 -26.30 5.84
N ASP A 601 -6.79 -27.23 5.86
CA ASP A 601 -6.76 -28.32 4.89
C ASP A 601 -7.81 -29.36 5.29
N GLU A 602 -8.91 -29.42 4.53
CA GLU A 602 -10.05 -30.35 4.74
C GLU A 602 -9.64 -31.83 4.88
N LEU A 603 -8.45 -32.19 4.42
CA LEU A 603 -7.92 -33.56 4.49
C LEU A 603 -7.07 -33.82 5.74
N PHE A 604 -6.73 -32.83 6.56
CA PHE A 604 -5.80 -33.02 7.68
C PHE A 604 -6.30 -34.04 8.71
N GLU A 605 -7.56 -33.92 9.17
CA GLU A 605 -8.15 -34.89 10.10
C GLU A 605 -8.22 -36.30 9.48
N ALA A 606 -8.67 -36.40 8.22
CA ALA A 606 -8.80 -37.67 7.52
C ALA A 606 -7.43 -38.37 7.32
N VAL A 607 -6.39 -37.60 7.00
CA VAL A 607 -5.01 -38.08 6.85
C VAL A 607 -4.42 -38.46 8.21
N ALA A 608 -4.68 -37.70 9.28
CA ALA A 608 -4.25 -38.04 10.63
C ALA A 608 -4.86 -39.37 11.11
N ARG A 609 -6.18 -39.53 10.98
CA ARG A 609 -6.89 -40.79 11.30
C ARG A 609 -6.34 -41.97 10.50
N TYR A 610 -6.12 -41.81 9.19
CA TYR A 610 -5.56 -42.86 8.32
C TYR A 610 -4.13 -43.25 8.72
N VAL A 611 -3.26 -42.28 9.03
CA VAL A 611 -1.87 -42.56 9.43
C VAL A 611 -1.82 -43.33 10.76
N VAL A 612 -2.71 -43.02 11.70
CA VAL A 612 -2.85 -43.74 12.97
C VAL A 612 -3.47 -45.12 12.80
N SER A 613 -4.51 -45.28 11.97
CA SER A 613 -5.17 -46.58 11.76
C SER A 613 -4.29 -47.59 11.02
N GLU A 614 -3.57 -47.15 9.98
CA GLU A 614 -2.67 -48.02 9.20
C GLU A 614 -1.26 -48.15 9.82
N ASN A 615 -0.93 -47.31 10.80
CA ASN A 615 0.40 -47.22 11.43
C ASN A 615 1.56 -47.03 10.42
N VAL A 616 1.30 -46.29 9.32
CA VAL A 616 2.26 -46.05 8.23
C VAL A 616 2.26 -44.58 7.83
N ALA A 617 3.24 -43.83 8.32
CA ALA A 617 3.44 -42.43 7.94
C ALA A 617 4.44 -42.33 6.76
N SER A 618 3.93 -42.20 5.53
CA SER A 618 4.78 -41.94 4.35
C SER A 618 4.10 -41.00 3.35
N ILE A 619 4.86 -40.02 2.84
CA ILE A 619 4.39 -39.04 1.84
C ILE A 619 3.81 -39.75 0.60
N ASN A 620 4.44 -40.84 0.15
CA ASN A 620 4.00 -41.61 -1.01
C ASN A 620 2.69 -42.38 -0.77
N THR A 621 2.43 -42.80 0.47
CA THR A 621 1.16 -43.45 0.86
C THR A 621 0.05 -42.40 0.85
N ILE A 622 0.24 -41.29 1.55
CA ILE A 622 -0.71 -40.18 1.64
C ILE A 622 -1.04 -39.60 0.25
N THR A 623 -0.03 -39.43 -0.61
CA THR A 623 -0.17 -38.99 -2.02
C THR A 623 -1.12 -39.91 -2.82
N LYS A 624 -1.02 -41.22 -2.62
CA LYS A 624 -1.82 -42.21 -3.36
C LYS A 624 -3.24 -42.34 -2.81
N GLU A 625 -3.37 -42.50 -1.50
CA GLU A 625 -4.66 -42.76 -0.87
C GLU A 625 -5.62 -41.56 -1.03
N PHE A 626 -5.13 -40.37 -0.72
CA PHE A 626 -5.91 -39.13 -0.79
C PHE A 626 -5.86 -38.46 -2.17
N SER A 627 -5.17 -39.06 -3.14
CA SER A 627 -5.03 -38.55 -4.52
C SER A 627 -4.53 -37.09 -4.61
N ILE A 628 -3.69 -36.67 -3.66
CA ILE A 628 -3.14 -35.30 -3.57
C ILE A 628 -1.73 -35.20 -4.18
N GLY A 629 -1.34 -33.99 -4.58
CA GLY A 629 0.01 -33.72 -5.08
C GLY A 629 1.09 -33.81 -3.99
N PHE A 630 2.31 -34.23 -4.40
CA PHE A 630 3.46 -34.47 -3.51
C PHE A 630 3.72 -33.31 -2.51
N ASN A 631 3.71 -32.06 -2.98
CA ASN A 631 3.95 -30.90 -2.11
C ASN A 631 2.87 -30.71 -1.02
N ARG A 632 1.62 -31.12 -1.27
CA ARG A 632 0.53 -31.08 -0.28
C ARG A 632 0.68 -32.23 0.71
N ALA A 633 0.99 -33.44 0.24
CA ALA A 633 1.32 -34.58 1.09
C ALA A 633 2.54 -34.32 1.99
N GLN A 634 3.58 -33.63 1.49
CA GLN A 634 4.74 -33.24 2.28
C GLN A 634 4.37 -32.22 3.37
N LYS A 635 3.55 -31.21 3.06
CA LYS A 635 3.03 -30.27 4.07
C LYS A 635 2.24 -30.99 5.17
N LEU A 636 1.28 -31.83 4.79
CA LEU A 636 0.49 -32.62 5.74
C LEU A 636 1.38 -33.52 6.61
N MET A 637 2.43 -34.11 6.05
CA MET A 637 3.41 -34.91 6.79
C MET A 637 4.17 -34.09 7.85
N THR A 638 4.52 -32.84 7.55
CA THR A 638 5.13 -31.90 8.52
C THR A 638 4.15 -31.48 9.61
N LEU A 639 2.85 -31.38 9.33
CA LEU A 639 1.85 -31.12 10.38
C LEU A 639 1.71 -32.28 11.34
N LEU A 640 1.65 -33.52 10.84
CA LEU A 640 1.58 -34.70 11.71
C LEU A 640 2.79 -34.77 12.65
N GLU A 641 3.95 -34.30 12.20
CA GLU A 641 5.18 -34.16 13.01
C GLU A 641 5.02 -33.04 14.07
N GLN A 642 4.51 -31.86 13.68
CA GLN A 642 4.26 -30.75 14.61
C GLN A 642 3.21 -31.03 15.70
N TYR A 643 2.19 -31.85 15.39
CA TYR A 643 1.17 -32.28 16.35
C TYR A 643 1.61 -33.50 17.20
N ASN A 644 2.86 -33.95 17.10
CA ASN A 644 3.37 -35.18 17.71
C ASN A 644 2.56 -36.45 17.35
N ILE A 645 1.90 -36.46 16.20
CA ILE A 645 1.21 -37.64 15.66
C ILE A 645 2.21 -38.59 15.00
N VAL A 646 3.30 -38.07 14.42
CA VAL A 646 4.41 -38.86 13.86
C VAL A 646 5.77 -38.32 14.31
N SER A 647 6.80 -39.17 14.23
CA SER A 647 8.17 -38.84 14.60
C SER A 647 8.81 -37.80 13.68
N GLU A 648 9.96 -37.29 14.11
CA GLU A 648 10.84 -36.49 13.26
C GLU A 648 11.32 -37.24 11.99
N SER A 649 11.83 -36.48 11.03
CA SER A 649 12.22 -36.94 9.70
C SER A 649 13.47 -37.85 9.65
N GLN A 650 13.29 -39.18 9.77
CA GLN A 650 14.36 -40.18 9.63
C GLN A 650 14.80 -40.50 8.18
N GLY A 651 15.06 -39.46 7.38
CA GLY A 651 15.59 -39.58 6.03
C GLY A 651 14.62 -40.20 5.01
N THR A 652 15.01 -41.32 4.39
CA THR A 652 14.23 -42.01 3.34
C THR A 652 13.28 -43.09 3.85
N LYS A 653 13.24 -43.34 5.17
CA LYS A 653 12.30 -44.30 5.78
C LYS A 653 10.94 -43.65 6.01
N ALA A 654 9.90 -44.48 6.15
CA ALA A 654 8.63 -44.04 6.73
C ALA A 654 8.88 -43.54 8.17
N ARG A 655 8.13 -42.53 8.60
CA ARG A 655 8.21 -42.01 9.97
C ARG A 655 7.38 -42.90 10.91
N GLU A 656 7.76 -42.93 12.18
CA GLU A 656 7.04 -43.72 13.19
C GLU A 656 5.80 -42.95 13.64
N VAL A 657 4.71 -43.65 13.93
CA VAL A 657 3.47 -43.02 14.45
C VAL A 657 3.55 -43.01 15.97
N LEU A 658 3.24 -41.86 16.58
CA LEU A 658 3.41 -41.59 18.00
C LEU A 658 2.09 -41.43 18.76
N ALA A 659 1.02 -41.01 18.08
CA ALA A 659 -0.30 -40.84 18.68
C ALA A 659 -1.21 -42.07 18.49
N THR A 660 -2.09 -42.32 19.45
CA THR A 660 -3.16 -43.32 19.37
C THR A 660 -4.48 -42.69 18.93
N GLU A 661 -5.46 -43.52 18.57
CA GLU A 661 -6.77 -43.06 18.12
C GLU A 661 -7.53 -42.26 19.22
N ALA A 662 -7.29 -42.57 20.49
CA ALA A 662 -7.80 -41.81 21.63
C ALA A 662 -7.13 -40.43 21.81
N ASP A 663 -5.86 -40.28 21.38
CA ASP A 663 -5.17 -38.99 21.38
C ASP A 663 -5.68 -38.11 20.24
N LEU A 664 -5.99 -38.70 19.07
CA LEU A 664 -6.65 -37.97 17.97
C LEU A 664 -8.02 -37.43 18.39
N GLU A 665 -8.81 -38.17 19.18
CA GLU A 665 -10.09 -37.68 19.71
C GLU A 665 -9.94 -36.50 20.67
N GLN A 666 -8.77 -36.29 21.29
CA GLN A 666 -8.45 -35.10 22.11
C GLN A 666 -7.85 -33.95 21.30
N ILE A 667 -7.32 -34.22 20.11
CA ILE A 667 -6.74 -33.21 19.20
C ILE A 667 -7.84 -32.57 18.32
N PHE A 668 -8.92 -33.31 18.01
CA PHE A 668 -9.97 -32.90 17.08
C PHE A 668 -11.36 -32.65 17.70
N ASN A 669 -11.57 -32.86 19.00
CA ASN A 669 -12.76 -32.41 19.76
C ASN A 669 -12.40 -31.33 20.79
#